data_AF-F9G6V4-F1
#
_entry.id   AF-F9G6V4-F1
#
_cell.length_a   1.000
_cell.length_b   1.000
_cell.length_c   1.000
_cell.angle_alpha   90.00
_cell.angle_beta   90.00
_cell.angle_gamma   90.00
#
_symmetry.space_group_name_H-M   'P 1'
#
loop_
_entity.id
_entity.type
_entity.pdbx_description
1 polymer ?
#
loop_
_entity_poly.entity_id
_entity_poly.type
_entity_poly.pdbx_seq_one_letter_code
_entity_poly.pdbx_strand_id
1 'polypeptide(L)'
;MPANKFFPLVVDVWANPTHNRIPETERLFKQSHADPALFSKKLSPEQIIALMDEAGVSQICLSAWNRPGSVIASNEEIAEYTRAFPNRIFGLVSVDLHDPVSAVKDLDHYVRKEGFKGLRVVPWLWNLPPTDAHYWPLFVKCIELDVPFLTQVGHTGPLCPSEVGRPIPYIDEIALKFPDLKIICGHLGYPWAAEMVSVAWKHPNVYIDTSAWSPKYYDPAFITFANTTGRKKVMFGTNFPQLTWKNCVNNVHKGHGKNGKGGLKEEVLDDFMGGNAKRVLKLPDWNDKEAQSKFYNSDKARLRKPRLLASRIVSSVLVWHTSTWNTTIPPTLNPEDYDATSLTISVSILSYRQSSPKPVCTLYPDQHQAVSKNPGDIRGTPCHFNSNVTWKFDSTMQLNLPPRLLRIIVGCIITSVILVVSIALLIPSRHFDPANPPSSNSETKTWFPLLQQKPSWTTEQLEPKFAYAHTSYHRTGMKAELILVLDYQLFSSPHTSEQAKAIDNIRSKHPHIHLRPMDVISTSKGDATWRDSLTKFQSFSLTEWTRILAFDSDSLVLNTMDHYFLSPMAPLAVPRAYWLNEKDTDIAKQVLGSHVMLLEPSKARYDKIIKEALQSGEFDMEVINHMFRGSAMILPHRRLALLTGEFRAKNHSQYLAPDEDEEWNAMAERLAIAEAMETSHSEAVERCAS
;
A
#
# COMPACT_ATOMS: atom_id res chain seq x y z
N MET A 1 8.06 38.92 25.74
CA MET A 1 8.43 38.11 24.55
C MET A 1 8.80 39.07 23.44
N PRO A 2 9.85 38.83 22.64
CA PRO A 2 10.15 39.68 21.49
C PRO A 2 9.01 39.59 20.47
N ALA A 3 8.78 40.67 19.72
CA ALA A 3 7.71 40.73 18.73
C ALA A 3 7.88 39.63 17.66
N ASN A 4 6.81 38.89 17.39
CA ASN A 4 6.79 37.92 16.29
C ASN A 4 7.07 38.65 14.98
N LYS A 5 8.20 38.34 14.33
CA LYS A 5 8.42 38.70 12.94
C LYS A 5 7.56 37.77 12.07
N PHE A 6 6.49 38.31 11.50
CA PHE A 6 5.76 37.65 10.43
C PHE A 6 6.66 37.54 9.20
N PHE A 7 6.50 36.46 8.43
CA PHE A 7 7.13 36.36 7.12
C PHE A 7 6.52 37.43 6.19
N PRO A 8 7.31 38.12 5.35
CA PRO A 8 6.81 39.20 4.50
C PRO A 8 5.85 38.70 3.42
N LEU A 9 6.00 37.42 3.02
CA LEU A 9 5.18 36.70 2.06
C LEU A 9 5.05 35.25 2.52
N VAL A 10 3.81 34.75 2.58
CA VAL A 10 3.49 33.34 2.79
C VAL A 10 2.61 32.85 1.63
N VAL A 11 3.09 31.85 0.89
CA VAL A 11 2.37 31.19 -0.20
C VAL A 11 2.18 29.72 0.16
N ASP A 12 0.94 29.25 0.25
CA ASP A 12 0.65 27.81 0.26
C ASP A 12 0.45 27.32 -1.18
N VAL A 13 1.37 26.50 -1.70
CA VAL A 13 1.29 25.99 -3.08
C VAL A 13 0.30 24.84 -3.25
N TRP A 14 -0.34 24.36 -2.17
CA TRP A 14 -1.23 23.21 -2.23
C TRP A 14 -2.40 23.35 -1.24
N ALA A 15 -3.46 24.01 -1.70
CA ALA A 15 -4.75 24.11 -1.01
C ALA A 15 -5.89 23.49 -1.83
N ASN A 16 -6.93 23.02 -1.14
CA ASN A 16 -8.12 22.41 -1.71
C ASN A 16 -9.39 23.12 -1.23
N PRO A 17 -10.47 23.16 -2.03
CA PRO A 17 -11.79 23.55 -1.53
C PRO A 17 -12.25 22.66 -0.38
N THR A 18 -13.00 23.24 0.55
CA THR A 18 -13.30 22.58 1.82
C THR A 18 -14.37 21.49 1.71
N HIS A 19 -15.24 21.56 0.71
CA HIS A 19 -16.31 20.59 0.47
C HIS A 19 -15.86 19.34 -0.30
N ASN A 20 -14.58 19.19 -0.62
CA ASN A 20 -14.08 18.08 -1.41
C ASN A 20 -14.26 16.73 -0.68
N ARG A 21 -15.33 16.00 -1.03
CA ARG A 21 -15.63 14.68 -0.47
C ARG A 21 -15.03 13.59 -1.35
N ILE A 22 -13.85 13.15 -0.97
CA ILE A 22 -13.20 11.95 -1.52
C ILE A 22 -13.30 10.86 -0.43
N PRO A 23 -14.19 9.86 -0.55
CA PRO A 23 -14.40 8.84 0.49
C PRO A 23 -13.09 8.19 0.98
N GLU A 24 -12.16 7.97 0.07
CA GLU A 24 -10.85 7.37 0.33
C GLU A 24 -9.99 8.20 1.32
N THR A 25 -10.24 9.52 1.42
CA THR A 25 -9.53 10.45 2.30
C THR A 25 -10.12 10.60 3.71
N GLU A 26 -11.35 10.13 3.96
CA GLU A 26 -12.06 10.36 5.24
C GLU A 26 -11.25 9.80 6.45
N ARG A 27 -10.73 8.58 6.30
CA ARG A 27 -9.88 7.93 7.30
C ARG A 27 -8.61 8.75 7.58
N LEU A 28 -7.99 9.31 6.54
CA LEU A 28 -6.77 10.12 6.66
C LEU A 28 -7.06 11.40 7.45
N PHE A 29 -8.12 12.14 7.10
CA PHE A 29 -8.46 13.41 7.75
C PHE A 29 -8.82 13.22 9.23
N LYS A 30 -9.49 12.10 9.56
CA LYS A 30 -9.71 11.69 10.96
C LYS A 30 -8.40 11.40 11.71
N GLN A 31 -7.44 10.73 11.07
CA GLN A 31 -6.12 10.44 11.66
C GLN A 31 -5.21 11.66 11.78
N SER A 32 -5.29 12.63 10.87
CA SER A 32 -4.53 13.88 10.95
C SER A 32 -5.15 14.92 11.91
N HIS A 33 -6.26 14.57 12.57
CA HIS A 33 -7.06 15.47 13.41
C HIS A 33 -7.49 16.75 12.67
N ALA A 34 -7.82 16.63 11.39
CA ALA A 34 -8.34 17.73 10.60
C ALA A 34 -9.73 18.14 11.12
N ASP A 35 -10.04 19.45 11.12
CA ASP A 35 -11.26 19.98 11.73
C ASP A 35 -12.51 19.57 10.92
N PRO A 36 -13.41 18.72 11.44
CA PRO A 36 -14.61 18.27 10.71
C PRO A 36 -15.54 19.42 10.31
N ALA A 37 -15.49 20.57 11.01
CA ALA A 37 -16.29 21.74 10.69
C ALA A 37 -15.84 22.49 9.42
N LEU A 38 -14.62 22.22 8.93
CA LEU A 38 -14.17 22.67 7.61
C LEU A 38 -14.76 21.79 6.50
N PHE A 39 -14.68 20.46 6.64
CA PHE A 39 -15.13 19.50 5.61
C PHE A 39 -16.66 19.41 5.43
N SER A 40 -17.43 19.92 6.38
CA SER A 40 -18.90 19.82 6.36
C SER A 40 -19.58 20.78 5.38
N LYS A 41 -18.88 21.83 4.89
CA LYS A 41 -19.46 22.91 4.07
C LYS A 41 -18.48 23.49 3.04
N LYS A 42 -19.01 23.98 1.91
CA LYS A 42 -18.28 24.87 0.98
C LYS A 42 -18.15 26.24 1.68
N LEU A 43 -16.92 26.69 1.90
CA LEU A 43 -16.64 28.05 2.40
C LEU A 43 -16.68 29.05 1.24
N SER A 44 -17.22 30.25 1.46
CA SER A 44 -17.16 31.33 0.45
C SER A 44 -15.73 31.85 0.27
N PRO A 45 -15.41 32.54 -0.84
CA PRO A 45 -14.09 33.15 -1.04
C PRO A 45 -13.68 34.08 0.12
N GLU A 46 -14.62 34.86 0.67
CA GLU A 46 -14.38 35.76 1.81
C GLU A 46 -14.06 34.99 3.09
N GLN A 47 -14.70 33.85 3.32
CA GLN A 47 -14.42 32.98 4.46
C GLN A 47 -13.04 32.31 4.35
N ILE A 48 -12.63 31.95 3.13
CA ILE A 48 -11.27 31.48 2.85
C ILE A 48 -10.24 32.59 3.13
N ILE A 49 -10.48 33.81 2.65
CA ILE A 49 -9.61 34.96 2.93
C ILE A 49 -9.52 35.28 4.42
N ALA A 50 -10.63 35.21 5.16
CA ALA A 50 -10.60 35.42 6.61
C ALA A 50 -9.71 34.40 7.35
N LEU A 51 -9.72 33.12 6.91
CA LEU A 51 -8.84 32.07 7.44
C LEU A 51 -7.37 32.27 7.02
N MET A 52 -7.12 32.75 5.80
CA MET A 52 -5.79 33.12 5.33
C MET A 52 -5.22 34.28 6.15
N ASP A 53 -6.00 35.36 6.33
CA ASP A 53 -5.63 36.53 7.11
C ASP A 53 -5.36 36.18 8.58
N GLU A 54 -6.20 35.34 9.23
CA GLU A 54 -5.98 34.88 10.61
C GLU A 54 -4.69 34.05 10.76
N ALA A 55 -4.28 33.35 9.70
CA ALA A 55 -3.06 32.54 9.67
C ALA A 55 -1.80 33.32 9.24
N GLY A 56 -1.96 34.54 8.71
CA GLY A 56 -0.88 35.29 8.08
C GLY A 56 -0.48 34.77 6.69
N VAL A 57 -1.36 34.05 6.00
CA VAL A 57 -1.15 33.54 4.64
C VAL A 57 -1.48 34.62 3.60
N SER A 58 -0.48 35.01 2.82
CA SER A 58 -0.62 36.02 1.78
C SER A 58 -1.35 35.47 0.57
N GLN A 59 -0.93 34.31 0.07
CA GLN A 59 -1.41 33.75 -1.20
C GLN A 59 -1.59 32.22 -1.09
N ILE A 60 -2.51 31.67 -1.87
CA ILE A 60 -2.71 30.22 -1.98
C ILE A 60 -2.85 29.79 -3.44
N CYS A 61 -2.42 28.57 -3.74
CA CYS A 61 -2.79 27.85 -4.96
C CYS A 61 -3.94 26.88 -4.62
N LEU A 62 -5.15 27.24 -5.04
CA LEU A 62 -6.38 26.46 -4.84
C LEU A 62 -6.63 25.63 -6.09
N SER A 63 -6.95 24.35 -5.95
CA SER A 63 -7.01 23.44 -7.10
C SER A 63 -8.29 22.63 -7.21
N ALA A 64 -8.72 22.46 -8.45
CA ALA A 64 -9.79 21.57 -8.87
C ALA A 64 -9.38 20.11 -8.65
N TRP A 65 -10.35 19.20 -8.74
CA TRP A 65 -10.13 17.77 -8.56
C TRP A 65 -11.02 16.96 -9.52
N ASN A 66 -10.38 16.14 -10.34
CA ASN A 66 -11.02 15.09 -11.12
C ASN A 66 -10.54 13.70 -10.65
N ARG A 67 -11.42 12.71 -10.81
CA ARG A 67 -11.13 11.27 -10.69
C ARG A 67 -11.75 10.56 -11.89
N PRO A 68 -11.38 9.30 -12.19
CA PRO A 68 -12.03 8.52 -13.24
C PRO A 68 -13.56 8.58 -13.16
N GLY A 69 -14.20 9.12 -14.20
CA GLY A 69 -15.65 9.23 -14.34
C GLY A 69 -16.35 10.23 -13.42
N SER A 70 -15.64 11.12 -12.71
CA SER A 70 -16.28 12.10 -11.82
C SER A 70 -15.44 13.36 -11.55
N VAL A 71 -16.09 14.52 -11.63
CA VAL A 71 -15.56 15.81 -11.17
C VAL A 71 -15.88 15.95 -9.68
N ILE A 72 -14.86 16.13 -8.84
CA ILE A 72 -15.01 16.34 -7.38
C ILE A 72 -15.13 17.84 -7.07
N ALA A 73 -14.32 18.66 -7.75
CA ALA A 73 -14.37 20.12 -7.73
C ALA A 73 -13.98 20.63 -9.12
N SER A 74 -14.83 21.42 -9.76
CA SER A 74 -14.64 21.81 -11.17
C SER A 74 -13.64 22.97 -11.32
N ASN A 75 -13.04 23.11 -12.50
CA ASN A 75 -12.17 24.24 -12.79
C ASN A 75 -12.92 25.58 -12.71
N GLU A 76 -14.18 25.63 -13.18
CA GLU A 76 -15.02 26.83 -13.09
C GLU A 76 -15.34 27.19 -11.64
N GLU A 77 -15.60 26.22 -10.76
CA GLU A 77 -15.76 26.46 -9.33
C GLU A 77 -14.51 27.10 -8.71
N ILE A 78 -13.30 26.70 -9.13
CA ILE A 78 -12.07 27.37 -8.69
C ILE A 78 -11.97 28.79 -9.26
N ALA A 79 -12.43 29.00 -10.49
CA ALA A 79 -12.45 30.33 -11.13
C ALA A 79 -13.34 31.33 -10.36
N GLU A 80 -14.42 30.88 -9.69
CA GLU A 80 -15.19 31.72 -8.75
C GLU A 80 -14.28 32.35 -7.68
N TYR A 81 -13.37 31.56 -7.07
CA TYR A 81 -12.46 32.03 -6.02
C TYR A 81 -11.33 32.91 -6.58
N THR A 82 -10.79 32.59 -7.76
CA THR A 82 -9.72 33.40 -8.37
C THR A 82 -10.26 34.76 -8.83
N ARG A 83 -11.44 34.81 -9.46
CA ARG A 83 -12.08 36.06 -9.88
C ARG A 83 -12.46 36.95 -8.68
N ALA A 84 -12.88 36.35 -7.56
CA ALA A 84 -13.18 37.09 -6.34
C ALA A 84 -11.93 37.71 -5.68
N PHE A 85 -10.79 37.00 -5.66
CA PHE A 85 -9.56 37.47 -5.01
C PHE A 85 -8.29 37.22 -5.86
N PRO A 86 -8.13 37.87 -7.03
CA PRO A 86 -7.14 37.50 -8.06
C PRO A 86 -5.67 37.72 -7.69
N ASN A 87 -5.40 38.46 -6.60
CA ASN A 87 -4.05 38.67 -6.07
C ASN A 87 -3.72 37.77 -4.85
N ARG A 88 -4.69 36.97 -4.38
CA ARG A 88 -4.61 36.11 -3.19
C ARG A 88 -4.78 34.63 -3.54
N ILE A 89 -5.75 34.29 -4.41
CA ILE A 89 -6.12 32.92 -4.74
C ILE A 89 -5.77 32.66 -6.20
N PHE A 90 -4.93 31.66 -6.45
CA PHE A 90 -4.52 31.25 -7.79
C PHE A 90 -5.03 29.85 -8.10
N GLY A 91 -5.68 29.68 -9.25
CA GLY A 91 -6.25 28.41 -9.67
C GLY A 91 -5.18 27.45 -10.19
N LEU A 92 -5.33 26.15 -9.89
CA LEU A 92 -4.59 25.07 -10.55
C LEU A 92 -5.58 24.12 -11.23
N VAL A 93 -5.39 23.91 -12.53
CA VAL A 93 -6.28 23.13 -13.39
C VAL A 93 -6.22 21.65 -12.98
N SER A 94 -7.35 20.98 -12.94
CA SER A 94 -7.44 19.52 -12.94
C SER A 94 -8.17 19.05 -14.19
N VAL A 95 -7.85 17.86 -14.69
CA VAL A 95 -8.34 17.33 -15.98
C VAL A 95 -8.71 15.86 -15.86
N ASP A 96 -9.50 15.33 -16.80
CA ASP A 96 -9.69 13.89 -16.94
C ASP A 96 -8.58 13.31 -17.82
N LEU A 97 -7.78 12.36 -17.30
CA LEU A 97 -6.70 11.75 -18.08
C LEU A 97 -7.22 10.83 -19.21
N HIS A 98 -8.45 10.31 -19.12
CA HIS A 98 -9.01 9.42 -20.13
C HIS A 98 -9.54 10.16 -21.38
N ASP A 99 -9.69 11.49 -21.32
CA ASP A 99 -9.91 12.34 -22.50
C ASP A 99 -8.75 13.36 -22.63
N PRO A 100 -7.58 12.92 -23.14
CA PRO A 100 -6.40 13.79 -23.26
C PRO A 100 -6.61 14.98 -24.20
N VAL A 101 -7.58 14.92 -25.13
CA VAL A 101 -7.86 16.02 -26.07
C VAL A 101 -8.63 17.13 -25.37
N SER A 102 -9.67 16.79 -24.60
CA SER A 102 -10.39 17.78 -23.78
C SER A 102 -9.52 18.30 -22.63
N ALA A 103 -8.73 17.43 -22.00
CA ALA A 103 -7.77 17.81 -20.96
C ALA A 103 -6.79 18.91 -21.41
N VAL A 104 -6.23 18.80 -22.61
CA VAL A 104 -5.32 19.82 -23.18
C VAL A 104 -6.06 21.13 -23.51
N LYS A 105 -7.33 21.06 -23.95
CA LYS A 105 -8.16 22.25 -24.21
C LYS A 105 -8.52 22.99 -22.91
N ASP A 106 -8.90 22.26 -21.87
CA ASP A 106 -9.20 22.83 -20.56
C ASP A 106 -7.96 23.50 -19.96
N LEU A 107 -6.80 22.85 -20.03
CA LEU A 107 -5.54 23.43 -19.56
C LEU A 107 -5.19 24.73 -20.29
N ASP A 108 -5.30 24.76 -21.62
CA ASP A 108 -5.08 25.99 -22.41
C ASP A 108 -6.10 27.08 -22.05
N HIS A 109 -7.38 26.73 -21.94
CA HIS A 109 -8.46 27.65 -21.59
C HIS A 109 -8.25 28.30 -20.22
N TYR A 110 -8.16 27.52 -19.14
CA TYR A 110 -8.10 28.07 -17.79
C TYR A 110 -6.78 28.81 -17.51
N VAL A 111 -5.66 28.42 -18.14
CA VAL A 111 -4.40 29.17 -18.02
C VAL A 111 -4.45 30.48 -18.81
N ARG A 112 -4.91 30.47 -20.08
CA ARG A 112 -4.90 31.67 -20.94
C ARG A 112 -6.05 32.64 -20.69
N LYS A 113 -7.20 32.18 -20.16
CA LYS A 113 -8.41 32.99 -19.96
C LYS A 113 -8.67 33.33 -18.49
N GLU A 114 -8.54 32.35 -17.60
CA GLU A 114 -8.80 32.52 -16.15
C GLU A 114 -7.52 32.76 -15.32
N GLY A 115 -6.34 32.77 -15.96
CA GLY A 115 -5.06 33.08 -15.32
C GLY A 115 -4.55 32.02 -14.35
N PHE A 116 -5.00 30.77 -14.49
CA PHE A 116 -4.57 29.65 -13.66
C PHE A 116 -3.06 29.41 -13.79
N LYS A 117 -2.42 28.96 -12.71
CA LYS A 117 -0.96 28.97 -12.52
C LYS A 117 -0.27 27.62 -12.69
N GLY A 118 -1.00 26.57 -13.06
CA GLY A 118 -0.44 25.24 -13.29
C GLY A 118 -1.50 24.17 -13.49
N LEU A 119 -1.03 22.99 -13.89
CA LEU A 119 -1.79 21.75 -13.92
C LEU A 119 -1.53 20.98 -12.63
N ARG A 120 -2.55 20.41 -11.98
CA ARG A 120 -2.37 19.44 -10.91
C ARG A 120 -3.12 18.14 -11.17
N VAL A 121 -2.39 17.03 -11.11
CA VAL A 121 -2.94 15.68 -11.19
C VAL A 121 -2.34 14.87 -10.03
N VAL A 122 -3.14 13.98 -9.45
CA VAL A 122 -2.78 13.20 -8.26
C VAL A 122 -2.76 11.71 -8.64
N PRO A 123 -1.60 11.07 -8.83
CA PRO A 123 -1.49 9.78 -9.51
C PRO A 123 -2.33 8.65 -8.92
N TRP A 124 -2.47 8.59 -7.58
CA TRP A 124 -3.23 7.51 -6.93
C TRP A 124 -4.74 7.54 -7.23
N LEU A 125 -5.32 8.68 -7.63
CA LEU A 125 -6.72 8.73 -8.07
C LEU A 125 -6.94 8.06 -9.42
N TRP A 126 -5.92 8.06 -10.27
CA TRP A 126 -5.95 7.50 -11.62
C TRP A 126 -5.38 6.08 -11.64
N ASN A 127 -4.56 5.71 -10.65
CA ASN A 127 -3.71 4.52 -10.67
C ASN A 127 -2.82 4.47 -11.92
N LEU A 128 -2.40 5.64 -12.41
CA LEU A 128 -1.49 5.84 -13.54
C LEU A 128 -0.29 6.66 -13.05
N PRO A 129 0.95 6.16 -13.14
CA PRO A 129 2.14 6.92 -12.77
C PRO A 129 2.35 8.10 -13.74
N PRO A 130 3.02 9.19 -13.32
CA PRO A 130 3.31 10.33 -14.19
C PRO A 130 4.05 10.01 -15.50
N THR A 131 4.72 8.85 -15.61
CA THR A 131 5.38 8.38 -16.83
C THR A 131 4.40 7.87 -17.89
N ASP A 132 3.16 7.58 -17.52
CA ASP A 132 2.13 7.06 -18.43
C ASP A 132 1.83 8.05 -19.58
N ALA A 133 1.55 7.50 -20.77
CA ALA A 133 1.37 8.28 -21.99
C ALA A 133 0.20 9.28 -21.94
N HIS A 134 -0.82 9.06 -21.10
CA HIS A 134 -1.94 10.00 -20.92
C HIS A 134 -1.46 11.39 -20.41
N TYR A 135 -0.34 11.45 -19.70
CA TYR A 135 0.22 12.72 -19.21
C TYR A 135 1.03 13.50 -20.26
N TRP A 136 1.56 12.85 -21.30
CA TRP A 136 2.54 13.51 -22.19
C TRP A 136 1.99 14.71 -22.97
N PRO A 137 0.74 14.69 -23.52
CA PRO A 137 0.16 15.87 -24.16
C PRO A 137 0.02 17.06 -23.21
N LEU A 138 -0.28 16.78 -21.94
CA LEU A 138 -0.41 17.78 -20.88
C LEU A 138 0.95 18.36 -20.49
N PHE A 139 2.02 17.54 -20.42
CA PHE A 139 3.38 18.02 -20.19
C PHE A 139 3.87 18.95 -21.30
N VAL A 140 3.65 18.60 -22.56
CA VAL A 140 3.97 19.46 -23.71
C VAL A 140 3.19 20.78 -23.63
N LYS A 141 1.90 20.74 -23.28
CA LYS A 141 1.08 21.95 -23.11
C LYS A 141 1.51 22.78 -21.89
N CYS A 142 1.94 22.17 -20.78
CA CYS A 142 2.53 22.88 -19.64
C CYS A 142 3.81 23.65 -20.01
N ILE A 143 4.68 23.05 -20.84
CA ILE A 143 5.88 23.70 -21.38
C ILE A 143 5.49 24.87 -22.29
N GLU A 144 4.57 24.68 -23.24
CA GLU A 144 4.10 25.72 -24.16
C GLU A 144 3.48 26.93 -23.43
N LEU A 145 2.73 26.68 -22.36
CA LEU A 145 2.11 27.70 -21.51
C LEU A 145 3.09 28.30 -20.48
N ASP A 146 4.27 27.70 -20.32
CA ASP A 146 5.27 27.99 -19.30
C ASP A 146 4.68 28.06 -17.87
N VAL A 147 3.94 27.00 -17.52
CA VAL A 147 3.33 26.73 -16.20
C VAL A 147 3.76 25.35 -15.66
N PRO A 148 3.92 25.19 -14.33
CA PRO A 148 4.29 23.91 -13.75
C PRO A 148 3.18 22.85 -13.79
N PHE A 149 3.64 21.60 -13.81
CA PHE A 149 2.90 20.42 -13.39
C PHE A 149 3.12 20.19 -11.89
N LEU A 150 2.03 20.05 -11.13
CA LEU A 150 2.05 19.74 -9.70
C LEU A 150 1.52 18.32 -9.51
N THR A 151 2.24 17.50 -8.76
CA THR A 151 1.88 16.10 -8.51
C THR A 151 2.17 15.69 -7.07
N GLN A 152 1.36 14.77 -6.56
CA GLN A 152 1.64 14.12 -5.29
C GLN A 152 2.77 13.11 -5.50
N VAL A 153 3.73 13.10 -4.57
CA VAL A 153 4.77 12.07 -4.47
C VAL A 153 4.80 11.51 -3.05
N GLY A 154 5.51 10.39 -2.86
CA GLY A 154 5.49 9.67 -1.60
C GLY A 154 4.27 8.75 -1.46
N HIS A 155 4.06 8.26 -0.25
CA HIS A 155 2.99 7.32 0.06
C HIS A 155 1.59 7.95 -0.04
N THR A 156 0.63 7.11 -0.42
CA THR A 156 -0.78 7.49 -0.45
C THR A 156 -1.35 7.39 0.97
N GLY A 157 -1.78 8.53 1.54
CA GLY A 157 -2.43 8.58 2.85
C GLY A 157 -3.82 7.90 2.92
N PRO A 158 -4.66 8.00 1.87
CA PRO A 158 -5.80 7.09 1.65
C PRO A 158 -5.42 5.61 1.65
N LEU A 159 -6.40 4.70 1.79
CA LEU A 159 -6.14 3.25 1.70
C LEU A 159 -6.05 2.79 0.23
N CYS A 160 -5.08 3.35 -0.49
CA CYS A 160 -4.82 3.09 -1.90
C CYS A 160 -3.32 2.78 -2.11
N PRO A 161 -2.94 2.12 -3.24
CA PRO A 161 -1.54 1.88 -3.56
C PRO A 161 -0.69 3.16 -3.58
N SER A 162 0.58 3.03 -3.19
CA SER A 162 1.54 4.14 -3.12
C SER A 162 2.53 4.18 -4.28
N GLU A 163 2.59 3.14 -5.11
CA GLU A 163 3.65 2.96 -6.11
C GLU A 163 3.73 4.15 -7.08
N VAL A 164 2.60 4.56 -7.65
CA VAL A 164 2.49 5.68 -8.61
C VAL A 164 2.92 7.05 -8.07
N GLY A 165 3.16 7.18 -6.76
CA GLY A 165 3.73 8.36 -6.12
C GLY A 165 5.25 8.31 -5.90
N ARG A 166 5.94 7.21 -6.26
CA ARG A 166 7.37 7.06 -5.97
C ARG A 166 8.24 8.03 -6.80
N PRO A 167 9.27 8.69 -6.21
CA PRO A 167 10.13 9.62 -6.96
C PRO A 167 10.94 8.96 -8.08
N ILE A 168 11.52 7.78 -7.82
CA ILE A 168 12.28 6.99 -8.81
C ILE A 168 11.51 5.69 -9.06
N PRO A 169 11.20 5.32 -10.32
CA PRO A 169 11.63 5.97 -11.55
C PRO A 169 10.81 7.21 -11.96
N TYR A 170 9.59 7.36 -11.44
CA TYR A 170 8.55 8.12 -12.16
C TYR A 170 8.83 9.62 -12.36
N ILE A 171 9.35 10.33 -11.36
CA ILE A 171 9.69 11.76 -11.50
C ILE A 171 11.04 11.91 -12.22
N ASP A 172 11.97 10.99 -12.01
CA ASP A 172 13.29 11.00 -12.66
C ASP A 172 13.18 10.85 -14.18
N GLU A 173 12.38 9.88 -14.65
CA GLU A 173 12.15 9.63 -16.08
C GLU A 173 11.44 10.79 -16.79
N ILE A 174 10.38 11.37 -16.20
CA ILE A 174 9.70 12.51 -16.84
C ILE A 174 10.58 13.77 -16.87
N ALA A 175 11.44 13.97 -15.86
CA ALA A 175 12.37 15.10 -15.84
C ALA A 175 13.55 14.91 -16.84
N LEU A 176 13.98 13.67 -17.08
CA LEU A 176 14.92 13.35 -18.18
C LEU A 176 14.27 13.56 -19.56
N LYS A 177 13.02 13.12 -19.73
CA LYS A 177 12.31 13.16 -21.01
C LYS A 177 11.78 14.55 -21.39
N PHE A 178 11.38 15.35 -20.40
CA PHE A 178 10.82 16.68 -20.57
C PHE A 178 11.61 17.69 -19.70
N PRO A 179 12.88 17.99 -20.01
CA PRO A 179 13.76 18.78 -19.14
C PRO A 179 13.27 20.22 -18.91
N ASP A 180 12.47 20.78 -19.82
CA ASP A 180 11.85 22.11 -19.69
C ASP A 180 10.58 22.11 -18.81
N LEU A 181 10.01 20.94 -18.48
CA LEU A 181 8.84 20.83 -17.62
C LEU A 181 9.20 21.18 -16.18
N LYS A 182 8.52 22.18 -15.62
CA LYS A 182 8.59 22.48 -14.18
C LYS A 182 7.68 21.52 -13.43
N ILE A 183 8.25 20.76 -12.50
CA ILE A 183 7.54 19.75 -11.72
C ILE A 183 7.59 20.15 -10.24
N ILE A 184 6.44 20.31 -9.60
CA ILE A 184 6.33 20.55 -8.16
C ILE A 184 5.78 19.27 -7.51
N CYS A 185 6.66 18.60 -6.76
CA CYS A 185 6.41 17.33 -6.10
C CYS A 185 5.96 17.57 -4.66
N GLY A 186 4.66 17.41 -4.40
CA GLY A 186 4.06 17.62 -3.09
C GLY A 186 4.19 16.42 -2.15
N HIS A 187 4.08 16.68 -0.85
CA HIS A 187 4.14 15.69 0.23
C HIS A 187 5.54 15.13 0.54
N LEU A 188 6.61 15.91 0.29
CA LEU A 188 8.02 15.60 0.62
C LEU A 188 8.63 14.35 -0.09
N GLY A 189 7.82 13.53 -0.74
CA GLY A 189 8.22 12.21 -1.24
C GLY A 189 8.27 11.12 -0.16
N TYR A 190 7.84 11.39 1.08
CA TYR A 190 7.92 10.44 2.20
C TYR A 190 7.18 9.12 1.90
N PRO A 191 7.74 7.92 2.19
CA PRO A 191 8.98 7.65 2.93
C PRO A 191 10.25 7.79 2.09
N TRP A 192 10.15 7.89 0.77
CA TRP A 192 11.29 8.07 -0.15
C TRP A 192 11.81 9.52 -0.19
N ALA A 193 11.83 10.22 0.95
CA ALA A 193 12.29 11.60 1.03
C ALA A 193 13.76 11.74 0.56
N ALA A 194 14.60 10.74 0.81
CA ALA A 194 15.96 10.64 0.29
C ALA A 194 16.03 10.53 -1.25
N GLU A 195 15.14 9.73 -1.86
CA GLU A 195 15.03 9.68 -3.33
C GLU A 195 14.54 11.03 -3.87
N MET A 196 13.55 11.64 -3.23
CA MET A 196 12.97 12.91 -3.67
C MET A 196 13.98 14.07 -3.63
N VAL A 197 14.79 14.20 -2.57
CA VAL A 197 15.86 15.22 -2.55
C VAL A 197 16.96 14.93 -3.57
N SER A 198 17.23 13.65 -3.89
CA SER A 198 18.16 13.27 -4.95
C SER A 198 17.66 13.67 -6.35
N VAL A 199 16.41 13.34 -6.68
CA VAL A 199 15.75 13.74 -7.95
C VAL A 199 15.65 15.27 -8.06
N ALA A 200 15.24 15.95 -6.98
CA ALA A 200 15.18 17.41 -6.95
C ALA A 200 16.57 18.08 -7.00
N TRP A 201 17.63 17.43 -6.50
CA TRP A 201 19.00 17.92 -6.68
C TRP A 201 19.43 17.78 -8.16
N LYS A 202 19.31 16.56 -8.71
CA LYS A 202 19.69 16.15 -10.08
C LYS A 202 19.06 17.03 -11.16
N HIS A 203 17.77 17.32 -11.06
CA HIS A 203 17.02 17.99 -12.14
C HIS A 203 16.78 19.48 -11.87
N PRO A 204 17.11 20.39 -12.82
CA PRO A 204 16.99 21.83 -12.60
C PRO A 204 15.56 22.30 -12.33
N ASN A 205 14.58 21.65 -12.97
CA ASN A 205 13.16 22.04 -12.96
C ASN A 205 12.27 21.19 -12.03
N VAL A 206 12.85 20.35 -11.16
CA VAL A 206 12.11 19.61 -10.12
C VAL A 206 12.17 20.35 -8.78
N TYR A 207 11.02 20.51 -8.15
CA TYR A 207 10.80 21.24 -6.91
C TYR A 207 10.04 20.35 -5.90
N ILE A 208 10.19 20.61 -4.60
CA ILE A 208 9.52 19.87 -3.52
C ILE A 208 8.61 20.82 -2.73
N ASP A 209 7.37 20.43 -2.47
CA ASP A 209 6.53 21.09 -1.47
C ASP A 209 6.14 20.18 -0.30
N THR A 210 5.76 20.82 0.81
CA THR A 210 5.61 20.19 2.11
C THR A 210 4.18 19.79 2.48
N SER A 211 3.26 19.83 1.52
CA SER A 211 1.84 19.55 1.72
C SER A 211 1.57 18.21 2.42
N ALA A 212 0.43 18.10 3.13
CA ALA A 212 0.05 16.95 3.97
C ALA A 212 0.97 16.65 5.17
N TRP A 213 2.15 17.27 5.29
CA TRP A 213 3.07 17.12 6.42
C TRP A 213 3.12 18.38 7.29
N SER A 214 2.92 18.22 8.60
CA SER A 214 3.10 19.34 9.54
C SER A 214 4.59 19.63 9.72
N PRO A 215 5.04 20.91 9.81
CA PRO A 215 6.47 21.25 9.89
C PRO A 215 7.29 20.47 10.93
N LYS A 216 6.69 20.21 12.11
CA LYS A 216 7.26 19.38 13.18
C LYS A 216 7.64 17.93 12.78
N TYR A 217 7.26 17.49 11.59
CA TYR A 217 7.50 16.15 11.04
C TYR A 217 8.21 16.19 9.67
N TYR A 218 8.79 17.33 9.27
CA TYR A 218 9.60 17.39 8.06
C TYR A 218 10.83 16.48 8.18
N ASP A 219 11.08 15.71 7.12
CA ASP A 219 12.14 14.72 7.06
C ASP A 219 13.53 15.39 7.20
N PRO A 220 14.47 14.81 7.98
CA PRO A 220 15.83 15.35 8.12
C PRO A 220 16.55 15.54 6.78
N ALA A 221 16.36 14.66 5.80
CA ALA A 221 16.97 14.79 4.48
C ALA A 221 16.43 16.03 3.74
N PHE A 222 15.13 16.30 3.82
CA PHE A 222 14.52 17.52 3.29
C PHE A 222 15.08 18.78 3.96
N ILE A 223 15.20 18.78 5.30
CA ILE A 223 15.76 19.92 6.04
C ILE A 223 17.23 20.16 5.66
N THR A 224 18.05 19.11 5.56
CA THR A 224 19.44 19.22 5.13
C THR A 224 19.57 19.74 3.70
N PHE A 225 18.75 19.24 2.77
CA PHE A 225 18.69 19.71 1.38
C PHE A 225 18.29 21.19 1.32
N ALA A 226 17.19 21.58 1.97
CA ALA A 226 16.72 22.96 2.03
C ALA A 226 17.78 23.93 2.60
N ASN A 227 18.54 23.48 3.61
CA ASN A 227 19.61 24.26 4.25
C ASN A 227 20.94 24.30 3.46
N THR A 228 21.02 23.63 2.31
CA THR A 228 22.23 23.51 1.48
C THR A 228 21.90 23.76 0.00
N THR A 229 22.00 22.75 -0.86
CA THR A 229 21.85 22.85 -2.33
C THR A 229 20.40 23.05 -2.77
N GLY A 230 19.43 22.70 -1.92
CA GLY A 230 17.99 22.72 -2.20
C GLY A 230 17.27 24.02 -1.82
N ARG A 231 17.95 25.05 -1.30
CA ARG A 231 17.32 26.30 -0.82
C ARG A 231 16.33 26.93 -1.80
N LYS A 232 16.62 26.88 -3.11
CA LYS A 232 15.75 27.43 -4.17
C LYS A 232 14.77 26.41 -4.78
N LYS A 233 14.71 25.19 -4.24
CA LYS A 233 13.89 24.09 -4.76
C LYS A 233 12.78 23.62 -3.81
N VAL A 234 12.64 24.25 -2.64
CA VAL A 234 11.64 23.88 -1.61
C VAL A 234 10.57 24.95 -1.41
N MET A 235 9.32 24.55 -1.19
CA MET A 235 8.16 25.44 -1.06
C MET A 235 7.23 25.03 0.10
N PHE A 236 6.64 26.02 0.77
CA PHE A 236 5.61 25.79 1.77
C PHE A 236 4.30 25.32 1.13
N GLY A 237 3.80 24.18 1.61
CA GLY A 237 2.50 23.62 1.24
C GLY A 237 1.83 22.98 2.46
N THR A 238 0.49 22.99 2.55
CA THR A 238 -0.21 22.39 3.71
C THR A 238 -1.19 21.25 3.39
N ASN A 239 -1.67 21.13 2.15
CA ASN A 239 -2.85 20.31 1.81
C ASN A 239 -4.12 20.73 2.57
N PHE A 240 -4.31 22.04 2.81
CA PHE A 240 -5.53 22.57 3.41
C PHE A 240 -6.79 22.01 2.73
N PRO A 241 -7.85 21.62 3.47
CA PRO A 241 -8.03 21.74 4.92
C PRO A 241 -7.51 20.56 5.77
N GLN A 242 -6.74 19.60 5.23
CA GLN A 242 -6.15 18.50 6.04
C GLN A 242 -5.32 19.03 7.21
N LEU A 243 -4.47 20.03 6.93
CA LEU A 243 -3.72 20.78 7.92
C LEU A 243 -4.16 22.25 7.85
N THR A 244 -4.36 22.89 9.00
CA THR A 244 -4.74 24.30 9.02
C THR A 244 -3.51 25.18 8.83
N TRP A 245 -3.64 26.24 8.01
CA TRP A 245 -2.59 27.23 7.77
C TRP A 245 -2.00 27.77 9.07
N LYS A 246 -2.86 28.19 9.99
CA LYS A 246 -2.47 28.75 11.28
C LYS A 246 -1.62 27.79 12.11
N ASN A 247 -1.91 26.49 12.10
CA ASN A 247 -1.07 25.51 12.80
C ASN A 247 0.28 25.31 12.10
N CYS A 248 0.29 25.27 10.75
CA CYS A 248 1.51 25.11 9.97
C CYS A 248 2.45 26.32 10.12
N VAL A 249 1.96 27.55 9.89
CA VAL A 249 2.75 28.79 10.04
C VAL A 249 3.29 28.92 11.47
N ASN A 250 2.48 28.65 12.51
CA ASN A 250 2.95 28.62 13.89
C ASN A 250 4.01 27.54 14.15
N ASN A 251 3.92 26.37 13.53
CA ASN A 251 4.91 25.30 13.68
C ASN A 251 6.22 25.63 12.94
N VAL A 252 6.19 26.33 11.80
CA VAL A 252 7.41 26.87 11.18
C VAL A 252 8.08 27.86 12.14
N HIS A 253 7.34 28.87 12.64
CA HIS A 253 7.91 29.84 13.59
C HIS A 253 8.50 29.21 14.86
N LYS A 254 7.86 28.15 15.40
CA LYS A 254 8.32 27.45 16.63
C LYS A 254 9.49 26.51 16.39
N GLY A 255 9.41 25.66 15.36
CA GLY A 255 10.35 24.56 15.13
C GLY A 255 11.47 24.85 14.13
N HIS A 256 11.24 25.79 13.20
CA HIS A 256 12.15 26.10 12.10
C HIS A 256 12.51 27.60 12.01
N GLY A 257 12.01 28.43 12.93
CA GLY A 257 12.47 29.81 13.11
C GLY A 257 13.84 29.89 13.80
N LYS A 258 14.32 31.13 14.06
CA LYS A 258 15.63 31.45 14.67
C LYS A 258 16.07 30.62 15.90
N ASN A 259 15.14 29.98 16.61
CA ASN A 259 15.39 29.24 17.86
C ASN A 259 15.29 27.71 17.69
N GLY A 260 15.00 27.21 16.49
CA GLY A 260 14.82 25.79 16.21
C GLY A 260 16.14 25.03 16.01
N LYS A 261 16.57 24.25 17.02
CA LYS A 261 17.70 23.32 16.84
C LYS A 261 17.31 22.24 15.83
N GLY A 262 18.04 22.15 14.71
CA GLY A 262 17.76 21.21 13.63
C GLY A 262 16.66 21.65 12.65
N GLY A 263 16.24 22.92 12.68
CA GLY A 263 15.23 23.47 11.78
C GLY A 263 15.79 23.99 10.44
N LEU A 264 14.97 24.77 9.72
CA LEU A 264 15.43 25.54 8.56
C LEU A 264 16.28 26.74 9.02
N LYS A 265 17.30 27.11 8.25
CA LYS A 265 18.10 28.31 8.50
C LYS A 265 17.28 29.56 8.18
N GLU A 266 17.56 30.67 8.87
CA GLU A 266 16.86 31.95 8.67
C GLU A 266 16.91 32.43 7.21
N GLU A 267 18.06 32.30 6.55
CA GLU A 267 18.26 32.65 5.14
C GLU A 267 17.40 31.83 4.15
N VAL A 268 16.93 30.64 4.56
CA VAL A 268 16.08 29.76 3.74
C VAL A 268 14.61 30.10 3.91
N LEU A 269 14.21 30.66 5.06
CA LEU A 269 12.80 30.81 5.43
C LEU A 269 12.01 31.69 4.45
N ASP A 270 12.52 32.86 4.06
CA ASP A 270 11.78 33.75 3.14
C ASP A 270 11.62 33.13 1.74
N ASP A 271 12.61 32.36 1.29
CA ASP A 271 12.53 31.59 0.04
C ASP A 271 11.52 30.45 0.14
N PHE A 272 11.58 29.67 1.22
CA PHE A 272 10.70 28.53 1.49
C PHE A 272 9.23 28.95 1.67
N MET A 273 8.98 29.96 2.51
CA MET A 273 7.63 30.41 2.87
C MET A 273 6.90 31.07 1.71
N GLY A 274 7.59 31.59 0.69
CA GLY A 274 6.90 32.13 -0.49
C GLY A 274 7.79 32.61 -1.64
N GLY A 275 9.06 32.97 -1.42
CA GLY A 275 9.94 33.46 -2.48
C GLY A 275 10.14 32.49 -3.65
N ASN A 276 10.28 31.19 -3.37
CA ASN A 276 10.39 30.15 -4.38
C ASN A 276 9.08 29.93 -5.14
N ALA A 277 7.95 29.84 -4.42
CA ALA A 277 6.63 29.69 -5.01
C ALA A 277 6.32 30.85 -5.98
N LYS A 278 6.52 32.09 -5.53
CA LYS A 278 6.35 33.32 -6.32
C LYS A 278 7.16 33.27 -7.62
N ARG A 279 8.44 32.87 -7.55
CA ARG A 279 9.33 32.78 -8.72
C ARG A 279 8.89 31.68 -9.70
N VAL A 280 8.56 30.48 -9.22
CA VAL A 280 8.28 29.32 -10.09
C VAL A 280 6.89 29.39 -10.72
N LEU A 281 5.88 29.81 -9.94
CA LEU A 281 4.49 29.97 -10.38
C LEU A 281 4.19 31.35 -10.99
N LYS A 282 5.19 32.24 -11.07
CA LYS A 282 5.04 33.64 -11.57
C LYS A 282 3.86 34.35 -10.89
N LEU A 283 3.89 34.41 -9.57
CA LEU A 283 2.87 35.11 -8.78
C LEU A 283 3.19 36.62 -8.73
N PRO A 284 2.17 37.50 -8.72
CA PRO A 284 2.36 38.95 -8.61
C PRO A 284 2.98 39.34 -7.27
N ASP A 285 3.56 40.54 -7.22
CA ASP A 285 4.10 41.12 -6.00
C ASP A 285 3.02 41.28 -4.92
N TRP A 286 3.30 40.75 -3.73
CA TRP A 286 2.48 40.94 -2.54
C TRP A 286 2.92 42.20 -1.79
N ASN A 287 2.13 43.28 -1.87
CA ASN A 287 2.41 44.57 -1.26
C ASN A 287 1.27 45.03 -0.34
N ASP A 288 0.95 44.22 0.68
CA ASP A 288 -0.14 44.55 1.61
C ASP A 288 0.36 45.28 2.87
N LYS A 289 0.46 46.60 2.75
CA LYS A 289 0.71 47.52 3.87
C LYS A 289 -0.44 47.52 4.89
N GLU A 290 -1.63 47.05 4.52
CA GLU A 290 -2.85 47.13 5.32
C GLU A 290 -3.09 45.87 6.16
N ALA A 291 -2.88 44.67 5.63
CA ALA A 291 -2.90 43.42 6.40
C ALA A 291 -1.76 43.36 7.43
N GLN A 292 -0.54 43.80 7.05
CA GLN A 292 0.58 43.94 7.99
C GLN A 292 0.22 44.90 9.15
N SER A 293 -0.54 45.96 8.87
CA SER A 293 -1.05 46.92 9.86
C SER A 293 -2.16 46.32 10.74
N LYS A 294 -3.19 45.69 10.14
CA LYS A 294 -4.33 45.09 10.86
C LYS A 294 -3.89 43.98 11.81
N PHE A 295 -2.96 43.12 11.40
CA PHE A 295 -2.45 42.04 12.26
C PHE A 295 -1.56 42.58 13.40
N TYR A 296 -0.68 43.54 13.12
CA TYR A 296 0.14 44.18 14.15
C TYR A 296 -0.70 44.89 15.23
N ASN A 297 -1.86 45.44 14.85
CA ASN A 297 -2.80 46.07 15.77
C ASN A 297 -3.66 45.07 16.56
N SER A 298 -4.04 43.92 15.97
CA SER A 298 -4.82 42.89 16.68
C SER A 298 -3.99 42.19 17.78
N ASP A 299 -2.72 41.89 17.54
CA ASP A 299 -1.81 41.36 18.57
C ASP A 299 -1.53 42.38 19.68
N LYS A 300 -1.42 43.68 19.36
CA LYS A 300 -1.35 44.74 20.39
C LYS A 300 -2.61 44.81 21.26
N ALA A 301 -3.80 44.63 20.68
CA ALA A 301 -5.04 44.55 21.44
C ALA A 301 -5.07 43.31 22.35
N ARG A 302 -4.59 42.16 21.86
CA ARG A 302 -4.52 40.90 22.61
C ARG A 302 -3.52 40.92 23.77
N LEU A 303 -2.44 41.69 23.64
CA LEU A 303 -1.44 41.92 24.69
C LEU A 303 -1.89 42.95 25.76
N ARG A 304 -2.97 43.70 25.52
CA ARG A 304 -3.58 44.59 26.52
C ARG A 304 -4.68 43.87 27.33
N LYS A 305 -4.29 42.95 28.22
CA LYS A 305 -5.15 42.58 29.36
C LYS A 305 -4.96 43.58 30.51
N PRO A 306 -6.03 44.01 31.21
CA PRO A 306 -5.88 44.85 32.39
C PRO A 306 -5.09 44.13 33.49
N ARG A 307 -4.13 44.83 34.11
CA ARG A 307 -3.50 44.37 35.35
C ARG A 307 -4.50 44.50 36.49
N LEU A 308 -5.19 43.40 36.83
CA LEU A 308 -5.91 43.32 38.10
C LEU A 308 -4.90 43.16 39.25
N LEU A 309 -5.09 44.00 40.26
CA LEU A 309 -4.16 44.25 41.35
C LEU A 309 -4.29 43.14 42.42
N ALA A 310 -3.32 42.24 42.51
CA ALA A 310 -3.27 41.22 43.55
C ALA A 310 -2.30 41.65 44.67
N SER A 311 -2.78 42.42 45.64
CA SER A 311 -2.09 42.62 46.92
C SER A 311 -3.05 42.97 48.04
N ARG A 312 -2.87 42.31 49.20
CA ARG A 312 -3.56 42.54 50.50
C ARG A 312 -5.04 42.12 50.55
N ILE A 313 -5.30 41.05 51.29
CA ILE A 313 -6.01 41.12 52.58
C ILE A 313 -5.33 40.12 53.52
N VAL A 314 -4.89 40.60 54.68
CA VAL A 314 -4.57 39.82 55.88
C VAL A 314 -5.62 40.20 56.92
N SER A 315 -6.01 39.25 57.75
CA SER A 315 -7.15 39.31 58.68
C SER A 315 -7.15 40.47 59.69
N SER A 316 -8.35 41.01 59.95
CA SER A 316 -8.87 41.58 61.22
C SER A 316 -10.33 41.96 60.95
N VAL A 317 -11.36 41.27 61.47
CA VAL A 317 -11.93 41.41 62.83
C VAL A 317 -12.32 42.87 63.15
N LEU A 318 -13.62 43.21 63.04
CA LEU A 318 -14.49 43.54 64.20
C LEU A 318 -15.97 43.78 63.79
N VAL A 319 -16.88 43.16 64.56
CA VAL A 319 -18.27 43.50 64.92
C VAL A 319 -18.92 44.77 64.31
N TRP A 320 -20.14 44.65 63.78
CA TRP A 320 -21.33 45.41 64.23
C TRP A 320 -22.64 44.68 63.85
N HIS A 321 -23.76 45.05 64.48
CA HIS A 321 -24.99 44.26 64.58
C HIS A 321 -26.24 45.10 64.29
N THR A 322 -27.42 44.47 64.08
CA THR A 322 -28.78 45.08 63.97
C THR A 322 -29.07 45.95 62.73
N SER A 323 -30.31 46.11 62.22
CA SER A 323 -31.59 45.35 62.34
C SER A 323 -32.65 45.94 61.36
N THR A 324 -33.89 45.41 61.42
CA THR A 324 -35.15 45.78 60.70
C THR A 324 -35.29 45.16 59.30
N TRP A 325 -36.30 44.33 58.95
CA TRP A 325 -37.74 44.11 59.29
C TRP A 325 -38.74 44.76 58.32
N ASN A 326 -39.86 44.03 58.13
CA ASN A 326 -41.06 44.30 57.31
C ASN A 326 -40.94 44.04 55.79
N THR A 327 -41.93 43.45 55.11
CA THR A 327 -43.31 43.10 55.53
C THR A 327 -43.85 41.81 54.88
N THR A 328 -44.78 41.16 55.59
CA THR A 328 -45.54 39.94 55.25
C THR A 328 -46.72 40.17 54.30
N ILE A 329 -47.20 39.10 53.62
CA ILE A 329 -48.54 38.48 53.80
C ILE A 329 -48.70 37.20 52.91
N PRO A 330 -49.39 36.11 53.35
CA PRO A 330 -49.63 34.85 52.60
C PRO A 330 -51.17 34.60 52.43
N PRO A 331 -51.80 33.41 52.59
CA PRO A 331 -51.56 32.00 52.16
C PRO A 331 -52.78 31.30 51.47
N THR A 332 -52.57 30.13 50.83
CA THR A 332 -53.49 28.94 50.71
C THR A 332 -52.64 27.75 50.18
N LEU A 333 -52.53 26.53 50.73
CA LEU A 333 -53.48 25.45 51.15
C LEU A 333 -54.33 24.87 49.99
N ASN A 334 -54.45 23.55 49.73
CA ASN A 334 -53.66 22.33 50.09
C ASN A 334 -53.99 21.18 49.05
N PRO A 335 -53.95 19.84 49.27
CA PRO A 335 -53.10 18.89 48.52
C PRO A 335 -53.84 17.82 47.64
N GLU A 336 -53.10 16.75 47.26
CA GLU A 336 -53.48 15.51 46.52
C GLU A 336 -53.42 15.65 44.98
N ASP A 337 -52.49 15.04 44.23
CA ASP A 337 -52.18 13.60 44.13
C ASP A 337 -50.67 13.25 44.02
N TYR A 338 -50.33 11.99 44.28
CA TYR A 338 -48.97 11.40 44.14
C TYR A 338 -48.82 10.60 42.82
N ASP A 339 -47.80 10.92 42.01
CA ASP A 339 -46.84 9.91 41.54
C ASP A 339 -45.55 10.58 41.01
N ALA A 340 -44.39 10.26 41.59
CA ALA A 340 -43.10 10.77 41.15
C ALA A 340 -41.95 9.82 41.53
N THR A 341 -41.40 9.15 40.51
CA THR A 341 -40.25 8.25 40.66
C THR A 341 -38.96 9.02 40.94
N SER A 342 -38.27 8.62 42.02
CA SER A 342 -36.91 9.04 42.33
C SER A 342 -35.89 8.33 41.43
N LEU A 343 -34.89 9.04 40.90
CA LEU A 343 -33.60 9.20 41.59
C LEU A 343 -32.59 9.93 40.68
N THR A 344 -32.15 11.11 41.10
CA THR A 344 -31.09 11.88 40.41
C THR A 344 -29.72 11.51 40.96
N ILE A 345 -28.78 11.14 40.09
CA ILE A 345 -27.35 11.00 40.45
C ILE A 345 -26.60 12.25 40.00
N SER A 346 -26.11 13.04 40.97
CA SER A 346 -25.13 14.11 40.75
C SER A 346 -23.78 13.74 41.33
N VAL A 347 -22.74 13.79 40.50
CA VAL A 347 -21.33 13.54 40.85
C VAL A 347 -20.67 14.83 41.35
N SER A 348 -19.84 14.78 42.41
CA SER A 348 -18.58 15.59 42.51
C SER A 348 -17.74 15.45 43.81
N ILE A 349 -16.44 15.10 43.62
CA ILE A 349 -15.22 15.86 44.07
C ILE A 349 -14.61 15.72 45.52
N LEU A 350 -13.44 15.05 45.55
CA LEU A 350 -12.10 15.32 46.19
C LEU A 350 -11.82 15.55 47.71
N SER A 351 -10.72 14.91 48.20
CA SER A 351 -9.82 15.29 49.34
C SER A 351 -8.52 14.40 49.35
N TYR A 352 -7.51 14.55 50.24
CA TYR A 352 -6.38 15.51 50.12
C TYR A 352 -5.03 15.09 50.82
N ARG A 353 -3.97 14.86 50.01
CA ARG A 353 -2.49 15.12 50.19
C ARG A 353 -1.65 14.75 51.45
N GLN A 354 -0.51 14.04 51.21
CA GLN A 354 0.90 14.32 51.65
C GLN A 354 1.88 13.20 51.15
N SER A 355 3.24 13.18 51.28
CA SER A 355 4.29 14.08 51.84
C SER A 355 5.59 14.19 50.96
N SER A 356 6.78 13.66 51.36
CA SER A 356 8.16 13.79 50.77
C SER A 356 9.19 12.82 51.48
N PRO A 357 10.51 12.66 51.14
CA PRO A 357 11.43 13.42 50.25
C PRO A 357 12.44 12.62 49.34
N LYS A 358 13.40 13.34 48.73
CA LYS A 358 14.50 13.04 47.74
C LYS A 358 15.84 12.54 48.40
N PRO A 359 16.99 12.17 47.73
CA PRO A 359 17.63 12.73 46.48
C PRO A 359 18.39 11.75 45.49
N VAL A 360 18.63 12.00 44.17
CA VAL A 360 19.72 12.74 43.42
C VAL A 360 21.14 12.05 43.52
N CYS A 361 22.01 11.79 42.51
CA CYS A 361 22.30 12.38 41.16
C CYS A 361 23.11 11.50 40.12
N THR A 362 22.87 11.68 38.80
CA THR A 362 23.78 11.82 37.60
C THR A 362 24.98 10.92 37.15
N LEU A 363 25.08 10.81 35.79
CA LEU A 363 26.24 10.88 34.85
C LEU A 363 27.00 9.62 34.31
N TYR A 364 27.23 9.65 32.97
CA TYR A 364 28.21 8.92 32.11
C TYR A 364 29.65 9.52 32.28
N PRO A 365 30.77 9.11 31.60
CA PRO A 365 30.98 8.14 30.49
C PRO A 365 32.25 7.22 30.59
N ASP A 366 32.58 6.56 29.47
CA ASP A 366 33.92 6.32 28.87
C ASP A 366 34.89 5.16 29.26
N GLN A 367 35.37 4.52 28.16
CA GLN A 367 36.70 3.95 27.83
C GLN A 367 37.49 3.09 28.85
N HIS A 368 37.88 1.87 28.45
CA HIS A 368 39.20 1.60 27.82
C HIS A 368 39.39 0.13 27.35
N GLN A 369 40.19 -0.03 26.28
CA GLN A 369 41.11 -1.13 25.91
C GLN A 369 40.98 -2.52 26.60
N ALA A 370 40.76 -3.63 25.90
CA ALA A 370 41.63 -4.37 24.95
C ALA A 370 42.46 -5.51 25.59
N VAL A 371 43.08 -6.36 24.74
CA VAL A 371 44.11 -7.40 25.04
C VAL A 371 43.63 -8.85 25.32
N SER A 372 43.37 -9.57 24.22
CA SER A 372 44.01 -10.84 23.79
C SER A 372 43.90 -12.19 24.56
N LYS A 373 43.96 -13.26 23.74
CA LYS A 373 44.48 -14.65 23.95
C LYS A 373 43.50 -15.80 24.27
N ASN A 374 43.28 -16.61 23.22
CA ASN A 374 43.26 -18.09 23.28
C ASN A 374 44.67 -18.64 23.63
N PRO A 375 44.91 -19.97 23.84
CA PRO A 375 44.00 -21.13 23.88
C PRO A 375 44.21 -22.06 25.11
N GLY A 376 43.51 -23.22 25.15
CA GLY A 376 44.16 -24.49 25.56
C GLY A 376 43.79 -25.13 26.91
N ASP A 377 42.86 -26.09 26.86
CA ASP A 377 42.92 -27.46 27.42
C ASP A 377 43.45 -27.71 28.86
N ILE A 378 42.63 -28.36 29.71
CA ILE A 378 42.87 -29.70 30.29
C ILE A 378 41.75 -30.10 31.30
N ARG A 379 41.53 -31.42 31.41
CA ARG A 379 40.43 -32.11 32.10
C ARG A 379 40.49 -32.05 33.63
N GLY A 380 39.32 -32.09 34.29
CA GLY A 380 39.20 -32.30 35.75
C GLY A 380 37.76 -32.53 36.23
N THR A 381 37.30 -33.79 36.26
CA THR A 381 36.13 -34.28 37.02
C THR A 381 36.58 -34.79 38.40
N PRO A 382 35.71 -35.06 39.42
CA PRO A 382 34.25 -35.32 39.34
C PRO A 382 33.32 -34.71 40.44
N CYS A 383 32.01 -34.93 40.29
CA CYS A 383 30.92 -35.02 41.30
C CYS A 383 30.63 -33.79 42.22
N HIS A 384 29.42 -33.23 42.32
CA HIS A 384 28.08 -33.86 42.47
C HIS A 384 26.94 -32.86 42.14
N PHE A 385 25.82 -33.32 41.55
CA PHE A 385 24.54 -33.52 42.27
C PHE A 385 23.47 -34.22 41.42
N ASN A 386 22.55 -34.92 42.08
CA ASN A 386 21.52 -35.78 41.48
C ASN A 386 20.29 -35.01 40.99
N SER A 387 19.69 -35.42 39.86
CA SER A 387 18.33 -36.00 39.85
C SER A 387 17.86 -36.39 38.43
N ASN A 388 17.69 -37.70 38.20
CA ASN A 388 16.89 -38.23 37.10
C ASN A 388 15.47 -38.49 37.62
N VAL A 389 14.43 -38.06 36.88
CA VAL A 389 13.07 -38.62 37.02
C VAL A 389 12.47 -38.85 35.63
N THR A 390 12.14 -40.10 35.36
CA THR A 390 11.43 -40.56 34.15
C THR A 390 9.92 -40.42 34.32
N TRP A 391 9.22 -39.99 33.27
CA TRP A 391 7.76 -39.99 33.24
C TRP A 391 7.20 -41.38 32.97
N LYS A 392 6.31 -41.87 33.85
CA LYS A 392 5.35 -42.94 33.56
C LYS A 392 3.97 -42.33 33.43
N PHE A 393 3.22 -42.75 32.41
CA PHE A 393 1.77 -42.56 32.37
C PHE A 393 1.09 -43.58 33.29
N ASP A 394 0.12 -43.12 34.06
CA ASP A 394 -0.98 -43.95 34.55
C ASP A 394 -2.29 -43.15 34.46
N SER A 395 -3.41 -43.85 34.51
CA SER A 395 -4.67 -43.43 33.90
C SER A 395 -5.84 -43.38 34.89
N THR A 396 -6.96 -42.80 34.43
CA THR A 396 -8.25 -42.58 35.11
C THR A 396 -8.36 -41.32 36.00
N MET A 397 -9.13 -40.35 35.49
CA MET A 397 -9.63 -39.19 36.24
C MET A 397 -11.15 -39.31 36.33
N GLN A 398 -11.68 -39.61 37.52
CA GLN A 398 -13.14 -39.69 37.75
C GLN A 398 -13.73 -38.29 37.97
N LEU A 399 -14.69 -37.90 37.13
CA LEU A 399 -15.43 -36.64 37.24
C LEU A 399 -16.68 -36.82 38.13
N ASN A 400 -16.56 -36.48 39.41
CA ASN A 400 -17.70 -36.40 40.33
C ASN A 400 -18.53 -35.13 40.08
N LEU A 401 -19.58 -35.23 39.26
CA LEU A 401 -20.53 -34.14 39.02
C LEU A 401 -21.72 -34.20 40.00
N PRO A 402 -22.18 -33.06 40.55
CA PRO A 402 -23.27 -33.05 41.52
C PRO A 402 -24.61 -33.47 40.87
N PRO A 403 -25.49 -34.21 41.59
CA PRO A 403 -26.69 -34.82 40.99
C PRO A 403 -27.67 -33.86 40.31
N ARG A 404 -27.66 -32.58 40.68
CA ARG A 404 -28.48 -31.54 40.05
C ARG A 404 -28.01 -31.21 38.62
N LEU A 405 -26.69 -31.21 38.37
CA LEU A 405 -26.14 -30.92 37.05
C LEU A 405 -26.41 -32.07 36.07
N LEU A 406 -26.29 -33.31 36.56
CA LEU A 406 -26.59 -34.51 35.78
C LEU A 406 -28.06 -34.54 35.32
N ARG A 407 -29.01 -34.14 36.18
CA ARG A 407 -30.43 -34.04 35.82
C ARG A 407 -30.71 -32.99 34.75
N ILE A 408 -29.99 -31.86 34.77
CA ILE A 408 -30.11 -30.81 33.74
C ILE A 408 -29.58 -31.33 32.40
N ILE A 409 -28.39 -31.93 32.38
CA ILE A 409 -27.77 -32.48 31.16
C ILE A 409 -28.66 -33.58 30.53
N VAL A 410 -29.17 -34.51 31.34
CA VAL A 410 -30.08 -35.56 30.87
C VAL A 410 -31.40 -34.96 30.35
N GLY A 411 -31.95 -33.93 31.01
CA GLY A 411 -33.13 -33.22 30.53
C GLY A 411 -32.94 -32.54 29.17
N CYS A 412 -31.80 -31.89 28.94
CA CYS A 412 -31.43 -31.29 27.66
C CYS A 412 -31.25 -32.33 26.55
N ILE A 413 -30.68 -33.50 26.86
CA ILE A 413 -30.53 -34.59 25.89
C ILE A 413 -31.90 -35.16 25.50
N ILE A 414 -32.78 -35.44 26.47
CA ILE A 414 -34.12 -35.98 26.21
C ILE A 414 -34.96 -35.02 25.37
N THR A 415 -34.97 -33.73 25.69
CA THR A 415 -35.69 -32.71 24.88
C THR A 415 -35.15 -32.58 23.46
N SER A 416 -33.83 -32.67 23.28
CA SER A 416 -33.20 -32.64 21.95
C SER A 416 -33.58 -33.88 21.11
N VAL A 417 -33.62 -35.07 21.71
CA VAL A 417 -34.01 -36.31 21.01
C VAL A 417 -35.49 -36.29 20.62
N ILE A 418 -36.38 -35.84 21.52
CA ILE A 418 -37.81 -35.70 21.21
C ILE A 418 -38.02 -34.77 20.01
N LEU A 419 -37.34 -33.62 19.97
CA LEU A 419 -37.45 -32.65 18.87
C LEU A 419 -37.05 -33.27 17.51
N VAL A 420 -35.95 -34.02 17.46
CA VAL A 420 -35.47 -34.69 16.24
C VAL A 420 -36.45 -35.78 15.78
N VAL A 421 -37.00 -36.58 16.69
CA VAL A 421 -37.98 -37.63 16.36
C VAL A 421 -39.31 -37.02 15.87
N SER A 422 -39.78 -35.93 16.49
CA SER A 422 -40.98 -35.22 16.01
C SER A 422 -40.81 -34.64 14.61
N ILE A 423 -39.63 -34.13 14.26
CA ILE A 423 -39.33 -33.62 12.91
C ILE A 423 -39.30 -34.79 11.89
N ALA A 424 -38.68 -35.92 12.24
CA ALA A 424 -38.62 -37.09 11.37
C ALA A 424 -40.01 -37.69 11.04
N LEU A 425 -40.95 -37.62 11.99
CA LEU A 425 -42.33 -38.13 11.81
C LEU A 425 -43.26 -37.20 11.00
N LEU A 426 -42.81 -35.98 10.66
CA LEU A 426 -43.61 -35.00 9.91
C LEU A 426 -43.27 -34.92 8.40
N ILE A 427 -42.35 -35.74 7.91
CA ILE A 427 -41.94 -35.77 6.50
C ILE A 427 -42.79 -36.83 5.75
N PRO A 428 -43.60 -36.45 4.73
CA PRO A 428 -44.42 -37.43 4.01
C PRO A 428 -43.57 -38.28 3.04
N SER A 429 -43.54 -39.59 3.28
CA SER A 429 -42.89 -40.57 2.39
C SER A 429 -43.59 -40.64 1.04
N ARG A 430 -42.98 -40.08 -0.02
CA ARG A 430 -43.39 -40.36 -1.41
C ARG A 430 -42.71 -41.64 -1.90
N HIS A 431 -43.48 -42.72 -2.05
CA HIS A 431 -43.04 -43.88 -2.82
C HIS A 431 -42.97 -43.54 -4.31
N PHE A 432 -42.01 -44.14 -5.01
CA PHE A 432 -41.88 -44.13 -6.46
C PHE A 432 -41.91 -45.60 -6.92
N ASP A 433 -42.81 -45.92 -7.85
CA ASP A 433 -43.14 -47.28 -8.25
C ASP A 433 -42.56 -47.56 -9.66
N PRO A 434 -41.70 -48.58 -9.86
CA PRO A 434 -40.94 -48.74 -11.10
C PRO A 434 -41.59 -49.70 -12.11
N ALA A 435 -42.70 -49.29 -12.75
CA ALA A 435 -43.27 -50.04 -13.87
C ALA A 435 -43.97 -49.15 -14.93
N ASN A 436 -43.60 -49.38 -16.20
CA ASN A 436 -44.18 -48.89 -17.47
C ASN A 436 -43.96 -47.41 -17.89
N PRO A 437 -43.27 -47.18 -19.04
CA PRO A 437 -43.16 -45.88 -19.71
C PRO A 437 -44.14 -45.74 -20.90
N PRO A 438 -44.54 -44.50 -21.23
CA PRO A 438 -44.60 -44.04 -22.63
C PRO A 438 -44.20 -42.55 -22.76
N SER A 439 -43.80 -41.95 -23.88
CA SER A 439 -43.25 -42.34 -25.19
C SER A 439 -43.19 -41.05 -26.03
N SER A 440 -42.09 -40.83 -26.78
CA SER A 440 -41.94 -39.88 -27.90
C SER A 440 -42.03 -38.35 -27.69
N ASN A 441 -41.08 -37.66 -28.35
CA ASN A 441 -41.10 -36.28 -28.84
C ASN A 441 -40.95 -35.12 -27.82
N SER A 442 -39.70 -34.91 -27.37
CA SER A 442 -39.12 -33.57 -27.30
C SER A 442 -37.61 -33.60 -27.61
N GLU A 443 -37.08 -32.45 -28.01
CA GLU A 443 -35.73 -32.29 -28.59
C GLU A 443 -34.61 -32.72 -27.64
N THR A 444 -33.80 -33.70 -28.04
CA THR A 444 -32.56 -34.04 -27.36
C THR A 444 -31.46 -33.01 -27.65
N LYS A 445 -31.52 -31.86 -26.95
CA LYS A 445 -30.33 -31.02 -26.76
C LYS A 445 -29.32 -31.76 -25.88
N THR A 446 -28.46 -32.51 -26.54
CA THR A 446 -27.32 -33.22 -25.95
C THR A 446 -26.32 -32.21 -25.37
N TRP A 447 -26.29 -32.11 -24.04
CA TRP A 447 -25.28 -31.35 -23.30
C TRP A 447 -23.91 -32.05 -23.31
N PHE A 448 -23.31 -32.28 -24.50
CA PHE A 448 -21.87 -32.53 -24.68
C PHE A 448 -21.45 -32.31 -26.14
N PRO A 449 -20.98 -31.11 -26.50
CA PRO A 449 -20.00 -30.98 -27.57
C PRO A 449 -18.85 -30.03 -27.19
N LEU A 450 -18.06 -30.41 -26.18
CA LEU A 450 -16.78 -29.76 -25.84
C LEU A 450 -15.58 -30.73 -25.78
N LEU A 451 -15.76 -31.98 -26.24
CA LEU A 451 -14.74 -33.03 -26.24
C LEU A 451 -14.46 -33.62 -27.65
N GLN A 452 -14.60 -32.80 -28.69
CA GLN A 452 -14.05 -33.11 -30.02
C GLN A 452 -13.45 -31.85 -30.67
N GLN A 453 -12.30 -31.40 -30.15
CA GLN A 453 -11.32 -30.70 -30.98
C GLN A 453 -10.08 -31.59 -31.12
N LYS A 454 -9.72 -31.91 -32.36
CA LYS A 454 -8.43 -32.54 -32.66
C LYS A 454 -7.34 -31.50 -32.42
N PRO A 455 -6.21 -31.84 -31.76
CA PRO A 455 -5.13 -30.88 -31.57
C PRO A 455 -4.41 -30.63 -32.89
N SER A 456 -4.66 -29.47 -33.50
CA SER A 456 -3.73 -28.84 -34.44
C SER A 456 -2.67 -28.03 -33.69
N TRP A 457 -1.56 -27.72 -34.36
CA TRP A 457 -0.40 -27.09 -33.74
C TRP A 457 -0.63 -25.58 -33.42
N THR A 458 0.33 -25.01 -32.70
CA THR A 458 0.28 -23.68 -32.04
C THR A 458 0.32 -22.48 -32.99
N THR A 459 0.03 -21.29 -32.44
CA THR A 459 0.10 -19.91 -33.01
C THR A 459 -1.11 -19.31 -33.73
N GLU A 460 -2.17 -20.07 -34.05
CA GLU A 460 -3.35 -19.55 -34.79
C GLU A 460 -4.58 -19.20 -33.93
N GLN A 461 -4.42 -18.86 -32.64
CA GLN A 461 -5.53 -18.18 -31.94
C GLN A 461 -5.66 -16.76 -32.50
N LEU A 462 -6.78 -16.47 -33.18
CA LEU A 462 -7.08 -15.16 -33.78
C LEU A 462 -6.97 -13.99 -32.78
N GLU A 463 -7.22 -14.28 -31.51
CA GLU A 463 -6.96 -13.39 -30.37
C GLU A 463 -6.10 -14.15 -29.35
N PRO A 464 -4.94 -13.61 -28.92
CA PRO A 464 -4.05 -14.33 -28.02
C PRO A 464 -4.63 -14.41 -26.61
N LYS A 465 -4.75 -15.64 -26.08
CA LYS A 465 -5.20 -15.87 -24.69
C LYS A 465 -4.02 -16.12 -23.76
N PHE A 466 -4.01 -15.39 -22.65
CA PHE A 466 -3.00 -15.46 -21.61
C PHE A 466 -3.61 -15.96 -20.30
N ALA A 467 -2.88 -16.82 -19.59
CA ALA A 467 -3.30 -17.29 -18.29
C ALA A 467 -2.15 -17.49 -17.30
N TYR A 468 -2.51 -17.36 -16.02
CA TYR A 468 -1.69 -17.80 -14.91
C TYR A 468 -2.18 -19.17 -14.45
N ALA A 469 -1.29 -20.16 -14.36
CA ALA A 469 -1.62 -21.49 -13.85
C ALA A 469 -0.95 -21.72 -12.50
N HIS A 470 -1.71 -22.15 -11.49
CA HIS A 470 -1.17 -22.42 -10.16
C HIS A 470 -1.69 -23.76 -9.64
N THR A 471 -0.85 -24.48 -8.88
CA THR A 471 -1.16 -25.77 -8.25
C THR A 471 -1.58 -25.66 -6.78
N SER A 472 -1.63 -24.45 -6.21
CA SER A 472 -2.23 -24.12 -4.91
C SER A 472 -2.78 -22.68 -4.95
N TYR A 473 -3.25 -22.10 -3.83
CA TYR A 473 -3.91 -20.78 -3.85
C TYR A 473 -3.33 -19.77 -2.85
N HIS A 474 -2.75 -18.69 -3.38
CA HIS A 474 -2.67 -17.39 -2.70
C HIS A 474 -3.09 -16.23 -3.62
N ARG A 475 -3.52 -15.13 -3.01
CA ARG A 475 -4.17 -14.00 -3.71
C ARG A 475 -3.20 -13.25 -4.61
N THR A 476 -3.49 -13.21 -5.91
CA THR A 476 -2.90 -12.27 -6.86
C THR A 476 -4.00 -11.42 -7.50
N GLY A 477 -3.71 -10.16 -7.81
CA GLY A 477 -4.65 -9.24 -8.46
C GLY A 477 -4.18 -8.95 -9.88
N MET A 478 -4.65 -9.73 -10.86
CA MET A 478 -4.12 -9.69 -12.24
C MET A 478 -5.25 -9.70 -13.29
N LYS A 479 -4.95 -9.27 -14.51
CA LYS A 479 -5.92 -9.06 -15.60
C LYS A 479 -6.12 -10.26 -16.54
N ALA A 480 -5.25 -11.28 -16.47
CA ALA A 480 -5.34 -12.49 -17.28
C ALA A 480 -6.26 -13.55 -16.64
N GLU A 481 -6.65 -14.58 -17.40
CA GLU A 481 -7.43 -15.70 -16.86
C GLU A 481 -6.60 -16.46 -15.80
N LEU A 482 -7.21 -16.79 -14.65
CA LEU A 482 -6.55 -17.55 -13.59
C LEU A 482 -7.00 -19.01 -13.65
N ILE A 483 -6.06 -19.93 -13.75
CA ILE A 483 -6.27 -21.37 -13.80
C ILE A 483 -5.75 -21.98 -12.50
N LEU A 484 -6.62 -22.72 -11.80
CA LEU A 484 -6.21 -23.57 -10.70
C LEU A 484 -6.19 -25.02 -11.19
N VAL A 485 -4.99 -25.59 -11.32
CA VAL A 485 -4.81 -27.02 -11.61
C VAL A 485 -4.82 -27.76 -10.29
N LEU A 486 -5.70 -28.76 -10.17
CA LEU A 486 -6.00 -29.42 -8.90
C LEU A 486 -6.32 -30.89 -9.12
N ASP A 487 -6.09 -31.72 -8.10
CA ASP A 487 -6.35 -33.16 -8.15
C ASP A 487 -7.84 -33.47 -8.41
N TYR A 488 -8.10 -34.31 -9.40
CA TYR A 488 -9.42 -34.82 -9.74
C TYR A 488 -10.11 -35.52 -8.55
N GLN A 489 -9.38 -36.21 -7.67
CA GLN A 489 -9.95 -36.86 -6.49
C GLN A 489 -10.41 -35.84 -5.44
N LEU A 490 -9.65 -34.75 -5.23
CA LEU A 490 -10.08 -33.62 -4.40
C LEU A 490 -11.33 -32.93 -4.99
N PHE A 491 -11.40 -32.77 -6.31
CA PHE A 491 -12.58 -32.18 -6.99
C PHE A 491 -13.84 -33.06 -6.88
N SER A 492 -13.65 -34.38 -6.87
CA SER A 492 -14.73 -35.39 -6.85
C SER A 492 -15.08 -35.87 -5.44
N SER A 493 -14.42 -35.34 -4.41
CA SER A 493 -14.63 -35.73 -3.02
C SER A 493 -15.99 -35.26 -2.47
N PRO A 494 -16.56 -35.96 -1.47
CA PRO A 494 -17.81 -35.52 -0.83
C PRO A 494 -17.70 -34.10 -0.26
N HIS A 495 -18.73 -33.27 -0.48
CA HIS A 495 -18.84 -31.85 -0.04
C HIS A 495 -18.71 -31.63 1.49
N THR A 496 -18.47 -32.67 2.28
CA THR A 496 -18.26 -32.62 3.72
C THR A 496 -16.81 -32.35 4.12
N SER A 497 -15.82 -32.65 3.27
CA SER A 497 -14.39 -32.40 3.57
C SER A 497 -14.05 -30.90 3.57
N GLU A 498 -12.99 -30.50 4.28
CA GLU A 498 -12.55 -29.10 4.32
C GLU A 498 -12.04 -28.63 2.95
N GLN A 499 -11.39 -29.53 2.21
CA GLN A 499 -10.88 -29.29 0.86
C GLN A 499 -12.02 -29.11 -0.16
N ALA A 500 -13.07 -29.95 -0.12
CA ALA A 500 -14.24 -29.78 -0.99
C ALA A 500 -14.96 -28.45 -0.68
N LYS A 501 -15.13 -28.11 0.60
CA LYS A 501 -15.65 -26.80 1.03
C LYS A 501 -14.78 -25.64 0.53
N ALA A 502 -13.46 -25.78 0.48
CA ALA A 502 -12.58 -24.76 -0.09
C ALA A 502 -12.80 -24.59 -1.60
N ILE A 503 -12.89 -25.69 -2.35
CA ILE A 503 -13.19 -25.68 -3.79
C ILE A 503 -14.56 -25.05 -4.08
N ASP A 504 -15.60 -25.41 -3.31
CA ASP A 504 -16.94 -24.82 -3.45
C ASP A 504 -16.97 -23.32 -3.07
N ASN A 505 -16.17 -22.90 -2.08
CA ASN A 505 -15.98 -21.47 -1.78
C ASN A 505 -15.28 -20.72 -2.92
N ILE A 506 -14.26 -21.31 -3.56
CA ILE A 506 -13.59 -20.71 -4.72
C ILE A 506 -14.59 -20.61 -5.88
N ARG A 507 -15.29 -21.69 -6.22
CA ARG A 507 -16.27 -21.76 -7.31
C ARG A 507 -17.40 -20.72 -7.15
N SER A 508 -17.85 -20.47 -5.91
CA SER A 508 -18.95 -19.53 -5.62
C SER A 508 -18.50 -18.07 -5.49
N LYS A 509 -17.33 -17.79 -4.91
CA LYS A 509 -16.85 -16.42 -4.65
C LYS A 509 -15.92 -15.85 -5.73
N HIS A 510 -15.29 -16.73 -6.50
CA HIS A 510 -14.28 -16.40 -7.51
C HIS A 510 -14.59 -17.09 -8.86
N PRO A 511 -15.73 -16.81 -9.50
CA PRO A 511 -16.14 -17.46 -10.76
C PRO A 511 -15.23 -17.15 -11.97
N HIS A 512 -14.28 -16.21 -11.82
CA HIS A 512 -13.22 -15.89 -12.79
C HIS A 512 -12.02 -16.86 -12.71
N ILE A 513 -12.04 -17.84 -11.79
CA ILE A 513 -10.99 -18.84 -11.65
C ILE A 513 -11.42 -20.12 -12.36
N HIS A 514 -10.69 -20.49 -13.41
CA HIS A 514 -10.87 -21.72 -14.16
C HIS A 514 -10.32 -22.91 -13.38
N LEU A 515 -11.20 -23.61 -12.67
CA LEU A 515 -10.89 -24.86 -11.98
C LEU A 515 -10.64 -25.97 -13.02
N ARG A 516 -9.43 -26.53 -13.04
CA ARG A 516 -9.02 -27.61 -13.94
C ARG A 516 -8.67 -28.87 -13.13
N PRO A 517 -9.64 -29.77 -12.89
CA PRO A 517 -9.36 -31.05 -12.25
C PRO A 517 -8.55 -31.93 -13.21
N MET A 518 -7.41 -32.42 -12.75
CA MET A 518 -6.46 -33.25 -13.50
C MET A 518 -5.98 -34.40 -12.61
N ASP A 519 -5.55 -35.50 -13.22
CA ASP A 519 -4.88 -36.57 -12.48
C ASP A 519 -3.50 -36.11 -11.97
N VAL A 520 -3.19 -36.46 -10.73
CA VAL A 520 -1.87 -36.27 -10.11
C VAL A 520 -0.85 -37.14 -10.86
N ILE A 521 0.27 -36.55 -11.24
CA ILE A 521 1.36 -37.26 -11.90
C ILE A 521 2.45 -37.52 -10.87
N SER A 522 2.69 -38.79 -10.58
CA SER A 522 3.63 -39.24 -9.55
C SER A 522 4.80 -40.02 -10.16
N THR A 523 6.04 -39.77 -9.71
CA THR A 523 7.18 -40.65 -9.98
C THR A 523 7.21 -41.87 -9.04
N SER A 524 7.93 -42.93 -9.42
CA SER A 524 8.21 -44.09 -8.57
C SER A 524 9.41 -43.91 -7.62
N LYS A 525 10.27 -42.90 -7.87
CA LYS A 525 11.39 -42.53 -6.98
C LYS A 525 10.96 -41.46 -5.97
N GLY A 526 11.70 -41.33 -4.87
CA GLY A 526 11.63 -40.18 -3.98
C GLY A 526 10.74 -40.28 -2.74
N ASP A 527 10.97 -39.32 -1.85
CA ASP A 527 10.17 -39.09 -0.64
C ASP A 527 8.75 -38.60 -1.00
N ALA A 528 7.79 -38.81 -0.10
CA ALA A 528 6.39 -38.45 -0.27
C ALA A 528 6.16 -36.95 -0.52
N THR A 529 7.12 -36.09 -0.18
CA THR A 529 7.05 -34.64 -0.41
C THR A 529 7.17 -34.24 -1.88
N TRP A 530 7.99 -34.93 -2.67
CA TRP A 530 8.35 -34.50 -4.03
C TRP A 530 7.82 -35.40 -5.14
N ARG A 531 7.24 -36.55 -4.77
CA ARG A 531 6.76 -37.57 -5.71
C ARG A 531 5.77 -37.02 -6.74
N ASP A 532 4.92 -36.09 -6.33
CA ASP A 532 3.80 -35.58 -7.13
C ASP A 532 4.11 -34.25 -7.85
N SER A 533 5.37 -33.78 -7.75
CA SER A 533 5.88 -32.55 -8.36
C SER A 533 5.64 -32.45 -9.87
N LEU A 534 5.65 -33.59 -10.57
CA LEU A 534 5.41 -33.70 -12.02
C LEU A 534 4.02 -33.19 -12.44
N THR A 535 3.06 -33.09 -11.51
CA THR A 535 1.72 -32.55 -11.77
C THR A 535 1.77 -31.12 -12.33
N LYS A 536 2.82 -30.32 -12.05
CA LYS A 536 2.99 -29.00 -12.66
C LYS A 536 3.13 -29.03 -14.18
N PHE A 537 3.59 -30.14 -14.76
CA PHE A 537 3.68 -30.30 -16.21
C PHE A 537 2.33 -30.41 -16.92
N GLN A 538 1.22 -30.65 -16.19
CA GLN A 538 -0.13 -30.52 -16.73
C GLN A 538 -0.36 -29.15 -17.41
N SER A 539 0.36 -28.10 -16.99
CA SER A 539 0.35 -26.77 -17.63
C SER A 539 0.69 -26.80 -19.14
N PHE A 540 1.57 -27.68 -19.60
CA PHE A 540 1.88 -27.84 -21.03
C PHE A 540 0.71 -28.44 -21.85
N SER A 541 -0.30 -29.05 -21.20
CA SER A 541 -1.46 -29.65 -21.86
C SER A 541 -2.62 -28.66 -22.09
N LEU A 542 -2.58 -27.49 -21.45
CA LEU A 542 -3.65 -26.48 -21.43
C LEU A 542 -3.68 -25.66 -22.73
N THR A 543 -3.95 -26.33 -23.86
CA THR A 543 -3.88 -25.75 -25.21
C THR A 543 -5.00 -24.76 -25.54
N GLU A 544 -5.92 -24.47 -24.61
CA GLU A 544 -6.90 -23.38 -24.77
C GLU A 544 -6.29 -21.98 -24.62
N TRP A 545 -5.04 -21.87 -24.16
CA TRP A 545 -4.30 -20.62 -24.03
C TRP A 545 -3.07 -20.58 -24.94
N THR A 546 -2.76 -19.40 -25.46
CA THR A 546 -1.57 -19.16 -26.31
C THR A 546 -0.28 -19.22 -25.50
N ARG A 547 -0.31 -18.71 -24.26
CA ARG A 547 0.86 -18.65 -23.38
C ARG A 547 0.42 -18.70 -21.92
N ILE A 548 1.13 -19.49 -21.13
CA ILE A 548 0.82 -19.73 -19.72
C ILE A 548 2.04 -19.39 -18.88
N LEU A 549 1.81 -18.69 -17.77
CA LEU A 549 2.80 -18.54 -16.71
C LEU A 549 2.38 -19.42 -15.53
N ALA A 550 3.08 -20.53 -15.37
CA ALA A 550 2.81 -21.55 -14.37
C ALA A 550 3.66 -21.34 -13.10
N PHE A 551 3.04 -21.50 -11.94
CA PHE A 551 3.66 -21.37 -10.61
C PHE A 551 3.54 -22.66 -9.82
N ASP A 552 4.62 -23.05 -9.15
CA ASP A 552 4.55 -24.15 -8.20
C ASP A 552 3.84 -23.76 -6.90
N SER A 553 3.33 -24.77 -6.20
CA SER A 553 2.54 -24.67 -4.98
C SER A 553 3.31 -24.10 -3.78
N ASP A 554 4.64 -24.17 -3.82
CA ASP A 554 5.57 -23.72 -2.79
C ASP A 554 6.19 -22.34 -3.08
N SER A 555 5.74 -21.67 -4.14
CA SER A 555 6.36 -20.48 -4.71
C SER A 555 5.51 -19.23 -4.46
N LEU A 556 6.01 -18.32 -3.63
CA LEU A 556 5.34 -17.06 -3.31
C LEU A 556 5.66 -15.99 -4.35
N VAL A 557 4.70 -15.65 -5.22
CA VAL A 557 4.82 -14.55 -6.19
C VAL A 557 4.94 -13.20 -5.46
N LEU A 558 5.98 -12.43 -5.78
CA LEU A 558 6.27 -11.16 -5.09
C LEU A 558 6.04 -9.89 -5.92
N ASN A 559 5.94 -10.00 -7.25
CA ASN A 559 5.76 -8.86 -8.15
C ASN A 559 4.76 -9.19 -9.27
N THR A 560 4.27 -8.15 -9.97
CA THR A 560 3.50 -8.36 -11.21
C THR A 560 4.39 -8.98 -12.29
N MET A 561 3.85 -9.99 -12.97
CA MET A 561 4.52 -10.72 -14.05
C MET A 561 3.87 -10.50 -15.42
N ASP A 562 2.90 -9.58 -15.53
CA ASP A 562 2.13 -9.37 -16.77
C ASP A 562 3.04 -9.05 -17.99
N HIS A 563 4.16 -8.39 -17.75
CA HIS A 563 5.15 -8.04 -18.77
C HIS A 563 5.83 -9.26 -19.41
N TYR A 564 5.88 -10.43 -18.76
CA TYR A 564 6.44 -11.64 -19.34
C TYR A 564 5.61 -12.21 -20.49
N PHE A 565 4.31 -11.90 -20.57
CA PHE A 565 3.52 -12.24 -21.75
C PHE A 565 3.97 -11.47 -23.00
N LEU A 566 4.73 -10.37 -22.85
CA LEU A 566 5.32 -9.57 -23.94
C LEU A 566 6.74 -10.00 -24.33
N SER A 567 7.38 -10.90 -23.57
CA SER A 567 8.72 -11.43 -23.91
C SER A 567 8.70 -12.21 -25.23
N PRO A 568 9.84 -12.44 -25.91
CA PRO A 568 9.90 -13.30 -27.10
C PRO A 568 9.24 -14.66 -26.89
N MET A 569 8.66 -15.23 -27.96
CA MET A 569 8.06 -16.57 -27.90
C MET A 569 9.15 -17.62 -27.71
N ALA A 570 8.91 -18.57 -26.81
CA ALA A 570 9.85 -19.61 -26.44
C ALA A 570 9.09 -20.87 -25.99
N PRO A 571 9.56 -22.09 -26.37
CA PRO A 571 8.98 -23.35 -25.91
C PRO A 571 8.81 -23.46 -24.39
N LEU A 572 9.78 -22.90 -23.68
CA LEU A 572 9.84 -22.75 -22.23
C LEU A 572 10.77 -21.58 -21.92
N ALA A 573 10.39 -20.77 -20.94
CA ALA A 573 11.26 -19.81 -20.29
C ALA A 573 11.15 -19.95 -18.77
N VAL A 574 12.31 -19.98 -18.10
CA VAL A 574 12.43 -20.30 -16.67
C VAL A 574 13.55 -19.48 -16.02
N PRO A 575 13.43 -19.13 -14.74
CA PRO A 575 14.51 -18.55 -13.97
C PRO A 575 15.59 -19.60 -13.66
N ARG A 576 16.78 -19.12 -13.26
CA ARG A 576 17.83 -19.98 -12.71
C ARG A 576 17.51 -20.35 -11.26
N ALA A 577 17.90 -21.54 -10.83
CA ALA A 577 17.70 -22.02 -9.46
C ALA A 577 18.71 -21.36 -8.49
N TYR A 578 18.36 -20.20 -7.93
CA TYR A 578 19.25 -19.40 -7.07
C TYR A 578 19.78 -20.14 -5.84
N TRP A 579 19.09 -21.20 -5.40
CA TRP A 579 19.46 -22.05 -4.25
C TRP A 579 20.42 -23.20 -4.60
N LEU A 580 20.67 -23.45 -5.89
CA LEU A 580 21.60 -24.48 -6.40
C LEU A 580 22.82 -23.88 -7.12
N ASN A 581 22.76 -22.61 -7.51
CA ASN A 581 23.79 -21.93 -8.28
C ASN A 581 24.61 -20.99 -7.39
N GLU A 582 25.94 -21.12 -7.42
CA GLU A 582 26.86 -20.16 -6.81
C GLU A 582 27.14 -18.99 -7.77
N LYS A 583 27.53 -17.82 -7.23
CA LYS A 583 27.71 -16.58 -8.03
C LYS A 583 28.70 -16.75 -9.19
N ASP A 584 29.72 -17.60 -9.00
CA ASP A 584 30.80 -17.82 -9.97
C ASP A 584 30.58 -19.08 -10.84
N THR A 585 29.39 -19.70 -10.78
CA THR A 585 29.06 -20.86 -11.63
C THR A 585 28.93 -20.41 -13.07
N ASP A 586 29.67 -21.05 -13.98
CA ASP A 586 29.55 -20.90 -15.43
C ASP A 586 28.09 -20.99 -15.91
N ILE A 587 27.66 -20.03 -16.74
CA ILE A 587 26.32 -19.90 -17.33
C ILE A 587 25.81 -21.21 -17.93
N ALA A 588 26.68 -22.00 -18.57
CA ALA A 588 26.32 -23.29 -19.20
C ALA A 588 26.09 -24.43 -18.18
N LYS A 589 26.60 -24.28 -16.95
CA LYS A 589 26.53 -25.28 -15.87
C LYS A 589 25.44 -24.98 -14.84
N GLN A 590 24.91 -23.75 -14.82
CA GLN A 590 23.86 -23.34 -13.90
C GLN A 590 22.55 -24.10 -14.12
N VAL A 591 21.89 -24.47 -13.02
CA VAL A 591 20.66 -25.26 -12.99
C VAL A 591 19.43 -24.37 -13.24
N LEU A 592 18.54 -24.80 -14.15
CA LEU A 592 17.24 -24.18 -14.39
C LEU A 592 16.27 -24.48 -13.25
N GLY A 593 15.43 -23.50 -12.87
CA GLY A 593 14.38 -23.66 -11.85
C GLY A 593 12.98 -23.85 -12.45
N SER A 594 12.26 -24.88 -12.04
CA SER A 594 10.87 -25.19 -12.46
C SER A 594 9.77 -24.46 -11.68
N HIS A 595 10.15 -23.69 -10.67
CA HIS A 595 9.26 -23.03 -9.71
C HIS A 595 8.37 -21.92 -10.34
N VAL A 596 8.86 -21.31 -11.43
CA VAL A 596 8.12 -20.41 -12.32
C VAL A 596 8.41 -20.81 -13.76
N MET A 597 7.39 -21.10 -14.57
CA MET A 597 7.55 -21.52 -15.97
C MET A 597 6.64 -20.69 -16.88
N LEU A 598 7.23 -19.86 -17.73
CA LEU A 598 6.53 -19.22 -18.84
C LEU A 598 6.61 -20.14 -20.06
N LEU A 599 5.49 -20.68 -20.52
CA LEU A 599 5.47 -21.72 -21.54
C LEU A 599 4.41 -21.48 -22.62
N GLU A 600 4.70 -22.03 -23.80
CA GLU A 600 3.73 -22.30 -24.85
C GLU A 600 3.09 -23.67 -24.60
N PRO A 601 1.77 -23.78 -24.38
CA PRO A 601 1.12 -25.07 -24.27
C PRO A 601 1.22 -25.85 -25.58
N SER A 602 1.56 -27.13 -25.50
CA SER A 602 1.68 -28.01 -26.66
C SER A 602 1.52 -29.45 -26.22
N LYS A 603 0.45 -30.10 -26.67
CA LYS A 603 0.16 -31.51 -26.34
C LYS A 603 1.31 -32.44 -26.72
N ALA A 604 1.94 -32.23 -27.88
CA ALA A 604 3.10 -33.00 -28.33
C ALA A 604 4.36 -32.78 -27.46
N ARG A 605 4.51 -31.60 -26.84
CA ARG A 605 5.60 -31.31 -25.89
C ARG A 605 5.29 -31.92 -24.52
N TYR A 606 4.07 -31.77 -24.03
CA TYR A 606 3.55 -32.41 -22.82
C TYR A 606 3.78 -33.93 -22.86
N ASP A 607 3.33 -34.62 -23.93
CA ASP A 607 3.45 -36.08 -24.04
C ASP A 607 4.93 -36.54 -24.05
N LYS A 608 5.86 -35.71 -24.56
CA LYS A 608 7.31 -35.97 -24.47
C LYS A 608 7.84 -35.77 -23.05
N ILE A 609 7.47 -34.68 -22.37
CA ILE A 609 7.90 -34.38 -21.00
C ILE A 609 7.43 -35.47 -20.03
N ILE A 610 6.15 -35.86 -20.11
CA ILE A 610 5.60 -36.92 -19.25
C ILE A 610 6.25 -38.28 -19.55
N LYS A 611 6.51 -38.59 -20.84
CA LYS A 611 7.25 -39.81 -21.19
C LYS A 611 8.65 -39.80 -20.57
N GLU A 612 9.40 -38.71 -20.68
CA GLU A 612 10.74 -38.59 -20.11
C GLU A 612 10.72 -38.70 -18.58
N ALA A 613 9.81 -38.00 -17.91
CA ALA A 613 9.65 -38.06 -16.46
C ALA A 613 9.31 -39.47 -15.95
N LEU A 614 8.42 -40.19 -16.63
CA LEU A 614 8.04 -41.56 -16.27
C LEU A 614 9.13 -42.60 -16.62
N GLN A 615 9.94 -42.35 -17.66
CA GLN A 615 11.04 -43.26 -18.06
C GLN A 615 12.28 -43.09 -17.19
N SER A 616 12.68 -41.85 -16.90
CA SER A 616 13.81 -41.54 -16.02
C SER A 616 13.45 -41.79 -14.55
N GLY A 617 12.19 -41.55 -14.16
CA GLY A 617 11.73 -41.53 -12.77
C GLY A 617 12.27 -40.35 -11.96
N GLU A 618 12.91 -39.37 -12.60
CA GLU A 618 13.44 -38.19 -11.92
C GLU A 618 12.32 -37.16 -11.63
N PHE A 619 12.63 -36.12 -10.86
CA PHE A 619 11.67 -35.06 -10.56
C PHE A 619 11.64 -33.99 -11.66
N ASP A 620 10.75 -33.02 -11.48
CA ASP A 620 10.48 -31.97 -12.44
C ASP A 620 11.72 -31.09 -12.75
N MET A 621 12.58 -30.85 -11.76
CA MET A 621 13.82 -30.09 -11.91
C MET A 621 14.81 -30.80 -12.84
N GLU A 622 15.06 -32.09 -12.62
CA GLU A 622 15.95 -32.91 -13.43
C GLU A 622 15.41 -33.07 -14.85
N VAL A 623 14.10 -33.32 -15.01
CA VAL A 623 13.46 -33.46 -16.33
C VAL A 623 13.56 -32.16 -17.14
N ILE A 624 13.30 -31.01 -16.53
CA ILE A 624 13.44 -29.71 -17.21
C ILE A 624 14.90 -29.42 -17.56
N ASN A 625 15.85 -29.73 -16.67
CA ASN A 625 17.27 -29.55 -16.95
C ASN A 625 17.79 -30.52 -18.03
N HIS A 626 17.30 -31.75 -18.08
CA HIS A 626 17.65 -32.71 -19.12
C HIS A 626 17.12 -32.27 -20.49
N MET A 627 15.85 -31.85 -20.56
CA MET A 627 15.17 -31.55 -21.83
C MET A 627 15.41 -30.14 -22.36
N PHE A 628 15.67 -29.15 -21.49
CA PHE A 628 15.63 -27.73 -21.87
C PHE A 628 16.85 -26.88 -21.46
N ARG A 629 17.88 -27.41 -20.77
CA ARG A 629 19.04 -26.61 -20.32
C ARG A 629 19.68 -25.78 -21.44
N GLY A 630 19.83 -26.34 -22.64
CA GLY A 630 20.42 -25.65 -23.79
C GLY A 630 19.42 -24.91 -24.71
N SER A 631 18.14 -24.80 -24.34
CA SER A 631 17.09 -24.25 -25.22
C SER A 631 15.98 -23.45 -24.53
N ALA A 632 15.94 -23.41 -23.19
CA ALA A 632 15.04 -22.54 -22.44
C ALA A 632 15.51 -21.09 -22.51
N MET A 633 14.58 -20.15 -22.71
CA MET A 633 14.86 -18.73 -22.51
C MET A 633 14.99 -18.45 -21.01
N ILE A 634 16.04 -17.75 -20.59
CA ILE A 634 16.25 -17.45 -19.17
C ILE A 634 15.39 -16.26 -18.74
N LEU A 635 14.61 -16.46 -17.67
CA LEU A 635 13.90 -15.36 -17.00
C LEU A 635 14.81 -14.74 -15.91
N PRO A 636 14.78 -13.41 -15.70
CA PRO A 636 15.44 -12.76 -14.58
C PRO A 636 15.01 -13.41 -13.26
N HIS A 637 15.96 -13.93 -12.48
CA HIS A 637 15.62 -14.87 -11.41
C HIS A 637 15.19 -14.20 -10.09
N ARG A 638 15.69 -12.98 -9.79
CA ARG A 638 15.44 -12.33 -8.50
C ARG A 638 14.09 -11.63 -8.47
N ARG A 639 13.43 -11.67 -7.30
CA ARG A 639 12.14 -11.02 -7.00
C ARG A 639 10.92 -11.54 -7.78
N LEU A 640 11.03 -12.59 -8.60
CA LEU A 640 9.88 -13.20 -9.26
C LEU A 640 9.02 -13.98 -8.27
N ALA A 641 9.55 -15.12 -7.81
CA ALA A 641 8.94 -15.92 -6.77
C ALA A 641 9.97 -16.27 -5.70
N LEU A 642 9.51 -16.33 -4.46
CA LEU A 642 10.28 -16.74 -3.29
C LEU A 642 9.81 -18.14 -2.89
N LEU A 643 10.72 -19.12 -2.88
CA LEU A 643 10.37 -20.45 -2.38
C LEU A 643 10.03 -20.37 -0.89
N THR A 644 8.94 -21.01 -0.47
CA THR A 644 8.56 -21.11 0.95
C THR A 644 9.63 -21.79 1.80
N GLY A 645 10.49 -22.61 1.19
CA GLY A 645 11.70 -23.15 1.81
C GLY A 645 12.67 -22.08 2.32
N GLU A 646 12.74 -20.91 1.67
CA GLU A 646 13.64 -19.81 2.02
C GLU A 646 13.37 -19.27 3.43
N PHE A 647 12.11 -19.24 3.90
CA PHE A 647 11.76 -18.83 5.26
C PHE A 647 12.35 -19.74 6.37
N ARG A 648 12.84 -20.93 6.02
CA ARG A 648 13.53 -21.86 6.94
C ARG A 648 15.05 -21.67 6.95
N ALA A 649 15.60 -20.95 5.96
CA ALA A 649 17.02 -20.64 5.91
C ALA A 649 17.39 -19.58 6.98
N LYS A 650 18.65 -19.60 7.44
CA LYS A 650 19.23 -18.55 8.30
C LYS A 650 20.06 -17.53 7.52
N ASN A 651 20.36 -17.84 6.26
CA ASN A 651 21.13 -17.01 5.36
C ASN A 651 20.35 -16.90 4.05
N HIS A 652 19.93 -15.69 3.71
CA HIS A 652 19.18 -15.39 2.49
C HIS A 652 20.05 -14.73 1.43
N SER A 653 21.38 -14.73 1.57
CA SER A 653 22.29 -14.02 0.66
C SER A 653 22.18 -14.48 -0.80
N GLN A 654 21.90 -15.76 -1.04
CA GLN A 654 21.66 -16.27 -2.41
C GLN A 654 20.43 -15.63 -3.06
N TYR A 655 19.34 -15.44 -2.31
CA TYR A 655 18.14 -14.73 -2.78
C TYR A 655 18.32 -13.20 -2.81
N LEU A 656 18.98 -12.62 -1.80
CA LEU A 656 19.12 -11.17 -1.59
C LEU A 656 20.32 -10.51 -2.28
N ALA A 657 21.26 -11.26 -2.86
CA ALA A 657 22.39 -10.68 -3.58
C ALA A 657 21.91 -9.75 -4.72
N PRO A 658 22.65 -8.68 -5.04
CA PRO A 658 22.24 -7.70 -6.02
C PRO A 658 22.16 -8.28 -7.43
N ASP A 659 21.22 -7.74 -8.20
CA ASP A 659 21.16 -7.88 -9.67
C ASP A 659 22.29 -7.05 -10.30
N GLU A 660 23.54 -7.49 -10.13
CA GLU A 660 24.70 -6.94 -10.88
C GLU A 660 24.67 -7.50 -12.31
N ASP A 661 23.87 -6.85 -13.16
CA ASP A 661 23.84 -6.97 -14.62
C ASP A 661 23.75 -8.41 -15.20
N GLU A 662 22.72 -9.18 -14.79
CA GLU A 662 22.06 -10.10 -15.73
C GLU A 662 21.23 -9.31 -16.76
N GLU A 663 21.87 -8.36 -17.48
CA GLU A 663 21.33 -7.97 -18.80
C GLU A 663 21.26 -9.25 -19.63
N TRP A 664 20.11 -9.50 -20.26
CA TRP A 664 19.95 -10.63 -21.17
C TRP A 664 20.89 -10.45 -22.38
N ASN A 665 22.08 -11.01 -22.26
CA ASN A 665 23.14 -10.89 -23.25
C ASN A 665 23.00 -12.01 -24.27
N ALA A 666 22.15 -11.77 -25.27
CA ALA A 666 21.91 -12.68 -26.39
C ALA A 666 23.20 -13.12 -27.12
N MET A 667 24.29 -12.33 -27.06
CA MET A 667 25.59 -12.73 -27.59
C MET A 667 26.32 -13.71 -26.68
N ALA A 668 26.35 -13.49 -25.37
CA ALA A 668 26.95 -14.42 -24.41
C ALA A 668 26.20 -15.76 -24.38
N GLU A 669 24.87 -15.74 -24.44
CA GLU A 669 24.04 -16.95 -24.52
C GLU A 669 24.29 -17.71 -25.83
N ARG A 670 24.39 -17.01 -26.97
CA ARG A 670 24.77 -17.60 -28.27
C ARG A 670 26.19 -18.19 -28.28
N LEU A 671 27.15 -17.53 -27.61
CA LEU A 671 28.54 -18.00 -27.49
C LEU A 671 28.62 -19.24 -26.60
N ALA A 672 27.97 -19.23 -25.43
CA ALA A 672 27.92 -20.39 -24.53
C ALA A 672 27.21 -21.59 -25.16
N ILE A 673 26.14 -21.37 -25.94
CA ILE A 673 25.50 -22.43 -26.74
C ILE A 673 26.45 -22.96 -27.81
N ALA A 674 27.21 -22.09 -28.49
CA ALA A 674 28.20 -22.53 -29.49
C ALA A 674 29.33 -23.37 -28.85
N GLU A 675 29.90 -22.94 -27.73
CA GLU A 675 30.94 -23.71 -27.00
C GLU A 675 30.40 -25.03 -26.43
N ALA A 676 29.16 -25.05 -25.93
CA ALA A 676 28.50 -26.28 -25.46
C ALA A 676 28.18 -27.25 -26.63
N MET A 677 27.86 -26.71 -27.81
CA MET A 677 27.69 -27.51 -29.02
C MET A 677 29.02 -28.04 -29.54
N GLU A 678 30.11 -27.26 -29.51
CA GLU A 678 31.45 -27.73 -29.91
C GLU A 678 32.01 -28.79 -28.95
N THR A 679 31.88 -28.61 -27.63
CA THR A 679 32.32 -29.63 -26.65
C THR A 679 31.50 -30.92 -26.72
N SER A 680 30.18 -30.83 -26.89
CA SER A 680 29.35 -32.03 -27.12
C SER A 680 29.62 -32.69 -28.48
N HIS A 681 30.03 -31.93 -29.50
CA HIS A 681 30.50 -32.51 -30.76
C HIS A 681 31.87 -33.20 -30.59
N SER A 682 32.81 -32.61 -29.85
CA SER A 682 34.12 -33.25 -29.62
C SER A 682 34.00 -34.53 -28.79
N GLU A 683 33.18 -34.54 -27.73
CA GLU A 683 32.91 -35.76 -26.96
C GLU A 683 32.16 -36.83 -27.79
N ALA A 684 31.24 -36.44 -28.67
CA ALA A 684 30.55 -37.37 -29.56
C ALA A 684 31.49 -37.96 -30.63
N VAL A 685 32.44 -37.16 -31.14
CA VAL A 685 33.45 -37.59 -32.11
C VAL A 685 34.49 -38.50 -31.45
N GLU A 686 34.98 -38.20 -30.24
CA GLU A 686 35.87 -39.12 -29.51
C GLU A 686 35.18 -40.45 -29.18
N ARG A 687 33.91 -40.43 -28.72
CA ARG A 687 33.13 -41.66 -28.47
C ARG A 687 32.75 -42.44 -29.74
N CYS A 688 32.89 -41.87 -30.92
CA CYS A 688 32.77 -42.58 -32.20
C CYS A 688 34.13 -43.02 -32.77
N ALA A 689 35.25 -42.58 -32.18
CA ALA A 689 36.62 -42.93 -32.56
C ALA A 689 37.26 -43.98 -31.63
N SER A 690 36.67 -44.22 -30.45
CA SER A 690 36.97 -45.30 -29.50
C SER A 690 36.11 -46.54 -29.72
#